data_AF-A0A2H0S7K0-F1
#
_entry.id   AF-A0A2H0S7K0-F1
#
_cell.length_a   1.000
_cell.length_b   1.000
_cell.length_c   1.000
_cell.angle_alpha   90.00
_cell.angle_beta   90.00
_cell.angle_gamma   90.00
#
_symmetry.space_group_name_H-M   'P 1'
#
loop_
_entity.id
_entity.type
_entity.pdbx_description
1 polymer ?
#
loop_
_entity_poly.entity_id
_entity_poly.type
_entity_poly.pdbx_seq_one_letter_code
_entity_poly.pdbx_strand_id
1 'polypeptide(L)'
;MSFLCYNILLNKNKMSFGTFPKISLINKIFNINDNEWSRVGFAWIIRFLYRVGFVVGWTIIVAMFVARYGIASLPYLFVMNAFFTILGTVFYSSLLHHFRKNVLMIWTVVAAIITLSLAYLLAKFDLIYFFLLLVVAESIFLVQFKIIFDGYIEEMFTPLESERTFPLIEASETVGGIIAGLGVTLLAGSIDTFNFVVLWIMFLLLMIPLIVLYETFFEKVEVISLSLGRTTRVGVMSKLKNEFRNVKHMGFIKGLFLVVFLQWVLFNLLEFQYTKAVYQTVSNVVMEAGSGFEHAFVHDLGILYVLFSSSALLVQLFIGSRIINYLGVIGSMILHTIVTFLSLFGLILSFDFTTAILAKNNFTITSIINMNAYHSAYYAVKDKLREHTRELLEGVVRPVGAIVGTLFLITLQFLFKDDVLIFAVNLVMIIVTILFFVVTYLLQQKYTEVAVFDLSESKNRIVRLNAIDILSQKGHRNVLPIFSKILSRKDENVVVKLKILKALRELEYADAIPMIMNVLYDEKPRIRLAALNTLLSYDKLPSILSKNLKLEYDLVNLLKQLYVDEKNAELKMAILRLLSFISTIYAIDFLLEVLKKSTGSLKADVIFALGACADPSMVNILLPFLSVTNKKQRAAAAIALGKISNYNFEIDKVVDNFISFRSNNENILALMIIGDLRMRNKISYCLRMLESKNSDVRLHAAITMAKIGDDRSIPVILEFLLSHKESTVFKVKKMLENIDVRISKNIDRMLKHLVAEKINELISTDKRKIDLDKLNNKQLLDLRRLYSIIEEYDEVDVINSALKI
;
A
#
# COMPACT_ATOMS: atom_id res chain seq x y z
N MET A 1 -28.29 5.11 -23.51
CA MET A 1 -28.57 4.51 -24.84
C MET A 1 -27.41 4.62 -25.84
N SER A 2 -26.51 5.61 -25.75
CA SER A 2 -25.37 5.79 -26.67
C SER A 2 -24.29 4.69 -26.60
N PHE A 3 -24.29 3.84 -25.56
CA PHE A 3 -23.38 2.69 -25.43
C PHE A 3 -23.88 1.44 -26.19
N LEU A 4 -25.18 1.35 -26.50
CA LEU A 4 -25.75 0.20 -27.24
C LEU A 4 -25.61 0.35 -28.76
N CYS A 5 -25.67 1.59 -29.29
CA CYS A 5 -25.51 1.83 -30.73
C CYS A 5 -24.09 1.57 -31.26
N TYR A 6 -23.07 1.51 -30.39
CA TYR A 6 -21.69 1.22 -30.79
C TYR A 6 -21.49 -0.25 -31.20
N ASN A 7 -22.26 -1.19 -30.64
CA ASN A 7 -22.14 -2.62 -30.95
C ASN A 7 -22.77 -3.01 -32.31
N ILE A 8 -23.63 -2.17 -32.89
CA ILE A 8 -24.34 -2.52 -34.13
C ILE A 8 -23.52 -2.15 -35.39
N LEU A 9 -22.60 -1.19 -35.29
CA LEU A 9 -21.77 -0.76 -36.42
C LEU A 9 -20.45 -1.53 -36.58
N LEU A 10 -19.97 -2.21 -35.54
CA LEU A 10 -18.74 -3.04 -35.60
C LEU A 10 -18.97 -4.46 -36.12
N ASN A 11 -20.22 -4.89 -36.33
CA ASN A 11 -20.53 -6.27 -36.68
C ASN A 11 -20.51 -6.58 -38.20
N LYS A 12 -20.04 -5.65 -39.04
CA LYS A 12 -19.84 -5.85 -40.49
C LYS A 12 -18.48 -5.34 -40.95
N ASN A 13 -17.41 -5.94 -40.42
CA ASN A 13 -16.19 -6.33 -41.14
C ASN A 13 -15.04 -6.59 -40.16
N LYS A 14 -14.67 -7.86 -40.01
CA LYS A 14 -13.40 -8.42 -39.50
C LYS A 14 -12.44 -7.43 -38.81
N MET A 15 -12.66 -7.16 -37.52
CA MET A 15 -11.57 -6.92 -36.57
C MET A 15 -11.88 -7.68 -35.29
N SER A 16 -11.18 -8.80 -35.08
CA SER A 16 -11.07 -9.41 -33.76
C SER A 16 -10.17 -8.51 -32.92
N PHE A 17 -10.71 -7.40 -32.42
CA PHE A 17 -10.15 -6.80 -31.22
C PHE A 17 -10.28 -7.87 -30.16
N GLY A 18 -9.15 -8.32 -29.60
CA GLY A 18 -9.17 -9.03 -28.33
C GLY A 18 -9.99 -8.14 -27.39
N THR A 19 -11.17 -8.61 -27.01
CA THR A 19 -12.04 -7.90 -26.09
C THR A 19 -11.26 -7.78 -24.80
N PHE A 20 -10.60 -6.63 -24.59
CA PHE A 20 -10.01 -6.33 -23.30
C PHE A 20 -11.15 -6.44 -22.29
N PRO A 21 -11.01 -7.28 -21.25
CA PRO A 21 -12.09 -7.48 -20.30
C PRO A 21 -12.49 -6.10 -19.77
N LYS A 22 -13.78 -5.79 -19.89
CA LYS A 22 -14.34 -4.59 -19.25
C LYS A 22 -14.15 -4.79 -17.75
N ILE A 23 -13.07 -4.22 -17.21
CA ILE A 23 -12.85 -4.20 -15.77
C ILE A 23 -14.10 -3.61 -15.14
N SER A 24 -14.78 -4.41 -14.32
CA SER A 24 -16.02 -4.01 -13.66
C SER A 24 -15.78 -2.73 -12.85
N LEU A 25 -16.82 -1.89 -12.69
CA LEU A 25 -16.70 -0.69 -11.85
C LEU A 25 -16.19 -1.05 -10.44
N ILE A 26 -16.58 -2.23 -9.95
CA ILE A 26 -16.21 -2.78 -8.65
C ILE A 26 -14.69 -3.04 -8.60
N ASN A 27 -14.12 -3.73 -9.60
CA ASN A 27 -12.68 -3.95 -9.71
C ASN A 27 -11.90 -2.63 -9.77
N LYS A 28 -12.47 -1.61 -10.44
CA LYS A 28 -11.86 -0.27 -10.54
C LYS A 28 -11.84 0.46 -9.20
N ILE A 29 -12.89 0.33 -8.39
CA ILE A 29 -13.01 1.00 -7.09
C ILE A 29 -12.10 0.33 -6.06
N PHE A 30 -12.16 -1.00 -5.96
CA PHE A 30 -11.42 -1.74 -4.95
C PHE A 30 -9.99 -2.09 -5.35
N ASN A 31 -9.62 -1.85 -6.61
CA ASN A 31 -8.31 -2.21 -7.16
C ASN A 31 -8.02 -3.72 -6.97
N ILE A 32 -8.97 -4.57 -7.37
CA ILE A 32 -8.92 -6.04 -7.27
C ILE A 32 -9.16 -6.65 -8.65
N ASN A 33 -8.37 -7.66 -9.00
CA ASN A 33 -8.47 -8.36 -10.27
C ASN A 33 -9.58 -9.43 -10.27
N ASP A 34 -10.10 -9.80 -11.44
CA ASP A 34 -11.19 -10.78 -11.55
C ASP A 34 -10.84 -12.16 -10.93
N ASN A 35 -9.57 -12.55 -11.01
CA ASN A 35 -9.03 -13.78 -10.44
C ASN A 35 -8.71 -13.70 -8.93
N GLU A 36 -8.77 -12.52 -8.33
CA GLU A 36 -8.53 -12.30 -6.89
C GLU A 36 -9.82 -12.37 -6.09
N TRP A 37 -10.99 -12.10 -6.69
CA TRP A 37 -12.28 -12.01 -5.96
C TRP A 37 -12.68 -13.27 -5.21
N SER A 38 -12.36 -14.46 -5.72
CA SER A 38 -12.63 -15.71 -5.01
C SER A 38 -11.84 -15.80 -3.70
N ARG A 39 -10.54 -15.48 -3.75
CA ARG A 39 -9.62 -15.45 -2.60
C ARG A 39 -10.01 -14.36 -1.62
N VAL A 40 -10.26 -13.15 -2.12
CA VAL A 40 -10.67 -12.00 -1.30
C VAL A 40 -12.02 -12.25 -0.65
N GLY A 41 -13.01 -12.73 -1.41
CA GLY A 41 -14.34 -13.05 -0.91
C GLY A 41 -14.31 -14.12 0.18
N PHE A 42 -13.55 -15.19 -0.03
CA PHE A 42 -13.33 -16.21 0.99
C PHE A 42 -12.71 -15.64 2.26
N ALA A 43 -11.58 -14.91 2.12
CA ALA A 43 -10.87 -14.32 3.25
C ALA A 43 -11.76 -13.34 4.03
N TRP A 44 -12.50 -12.51 3.30
CA TRP A 44 -13.41 -11.51 3.85
C TRP A 44 -14.57 -12.15 4.61
N ILE A 45 -15.25 -13.15 4.04
CA ILE A 45 -16.41 -13.80 4.68
C ILE A 45 -15.99 -14.55 5.94
N ILE A 46 -14.91 -15.32 5.91
CA ILE A 46 -14.44 -16.06 7.09
C ILE A 46 -14.03 -15.10 8.21
N ARG A 47 -13.27 -14.04 7.89
CA ARG A 47 -12.87 -13.03 8.87
C ARG A 47 -14.08 -12.27 9.42
N PHE A 48 -15.06 -11.95 8.57
CA PHE A 48 -16.32 -11.34 8.97
C PHE A 48 -17.08 -12.23 9.97
N LEU A 49 -17.32 -13.50 9.65
CA LEU A 49 -18.04 -14.44 10.52
C LEU A 49 -17.33 -14.62 11.87
N TYR A 50 -16.01 -14.81 11.82
CA TYR A 50 -15.17 -14.88 13.02
C TYR A 50 -15.33 -13.63 13.89
N ARG A 51 -15.24 -12.44 13.28
CA ARG A 51 -15.34 -11.17 14.01
C ARG A 51 -16.72 -10.96 14.61
N VAL A 52 -17.78 -11.29 13.88
CA VAL A 52 -19.16 -11.19 14.40
C VAL A 52 -19.30 -12.08 15.64
N GLY A 53 -18.88 -13.34 15.55
CA GLY A 53 -18.87 -14.25 16.68
C GLY A 53 -18.05 -13.73 17.87
N PHE A 54 -16.84 -13.22 17.61
CA PHE A 54 -15.97 -12.65 18.64
C PHE A 54 -16.61 -11.47 19.37
N VAL A 55 -17.19 -10.51 18.64
CA VAL A 55 -17.80 -9.31 19.25
C VAL A 55 -19.03 -9.69 20.07
N VAL A 56 -19.89 -10.57 19.55
CA VAL A 56 -21.03 -11.12 20.29
C VAL A 56 -20.53 -11.79 21.57
N GLY A 57 -19.63 -12.77 21.44
CA GLY A 57 -19.06 -13.55 22.53
C GLY A 57 -18.40 -12.71 23.61
N TRP A 58 -17.50 -11.81 23.22
CA TRP A 58 -16.78 -10.95 24.17
C TRP A 58 -17.71 -10.01 24.92
N THR A 59 -18.70 -9.42 24.22
CA THR A 59 -19.69 -8.54 24.85
C THR A 59 -20.47 -9.27 25.93
N ILE A 60 -20.88 -10.51 25.67
CA ILE A 60 -21.61 -11.35 26.63
C ILE A 60 -20.72 -11.73 27.80
N ILE A 61 -19.49 -12.22 27.54
CA ILE A 61 -18.56 -12.62 28.59
C ILE A 61 -18.35 -11.45 29.55
N VAL A 62 -18.04 -10.26 29.03
CA VAL A 62 -17.84 -9.05 29.84
C VAL A 62 -19.12 -8.67 30.58
N ALA A 63 -20.26 -8.60 29.89
CA ALA A 63 -21.50 -8.15 30.48
C ALA A 63 -21.98 -9.06 31.61
N MET A 64 -22.02 -10.38 31.37
CA MET A 64 -22.43 -11.36 32.36
C MET A 64 -21.44 -11.41 33.54
N PHE A 65 -20.14 -11.35 33.26
CA PHE A 65 -19.14 -11.38 34.32
C PHE A 65 -19.24 -10.15 35.22
N VAL A 66 -19.38 -8.96 34.64
CA VAL A 66 -19.55 -7.69 35.38
C VAL A 66 -20.88 -7.66 36.13
N ALA A 67 -21.98 -8.13 35.54
CA ALA A 67 -23.28 -8.20 36.20
C ALA A 67 -23.27 -9.13 37.43
N ARG A 68 -22.48 -10.21 37.38
CA ARG A 68 -22.41 -11.24 38.44
C ARG A 68 -21.38 -10.94 39.52
N TYR A 69 -20.16 -10.58 39.13
CA TYR A 69 -19.00 -10.42 40.01
C TYR A 69 -18.61 -8.97 40.27
N GLY A 70 -19.32 -8.02 39.64
CA GLY A 70 -19.06 -6.60 39.74
C GLY A 70 -17.86 -6.14 38.90
N ILE A 71 -17.80 -4.83 38.65
CA ILE A 71 -16.74 -4.22 37.84
C ILE A 71 -15.35 -4.41 38.45
N ALA A 72 -15.23 -4.46 39.77
CA ALA A 72 -13.96 -4.64 40.46
C ALA A 72 -13.28 -5.98 40.10
N SER A 73 -14.07 -6.99 39.73
CA SER A 73 -13.58 -8.33 39.40
C SER A 73 -13.14 -8.48 37.94
N LEU A 74 -13.54 -7.57 37.05
CA LEU A 74 -13.20 -7.59 35.61
C LEU A 74 -11.70 -7.82 35.31
N PRO A 75 -10.75 -7.30 36.10
CA PRO A 75 -9.32 -7.55 35.87
C PRO A 75 -8.95 -9.04 35.94
N TYR A 76 -9.59 -9.83 36.81
CA TYR A 76 -9.31 -11.26 36.88
C TYR A 76 -9.69 -12.00 35.59
N LEU A 77 -10.76 -11.55 34.91
CA LEU A 77 -11.15 -12.06 33.60
C LEU A 77 -10.06 -11.78 32.54
N PHE A 78 -9.47 -10.58 32.55
CA PHE A 78 -8.39 -10.21 31.62
C PHE A 78 -7.12 -11.03 31.85
N VAL A 79 -6.73 -11.28 33.12
CA VAL A 79 -5.59 -12.16 33.43
C VAL A 79 -5.87 -13.58 32.94
N MET A 80 -7.07 -14.10 33.19
CA MET A 80 -7.45 -15.46 32.79
C MET A 80 -7.41 -15.61 31.26
N ASN A 81 -7.98 -14.66 30.51
CA ASN A 81 -7.90 -14.64 29.05
C ASN A 81 -6.43 -14.63 28.58
N ALA A 82 -5.61 -13.72 29.09
CA ALA A 82 -4.22 -13.60 28.67
C ALA A 82 -3.39 -14.86 29.00
N PHE A 83 -3.61 -15.46 30.16
CA PHE A 83 -2.96 -16.73 30.55
C PHE A 83 -3.33 -17.87 29.60
N PHE A 84 -4.62 -18.07 29.34
CA PHE A 84 -5.08 -19.11 28.42
C PHE A 84 -4.63 -18.86 26.98
N THR A 85 -4.52 -17.60 26.56
CA THR A 85 -3.96 -17.25 25.24
C THR A 85 -2.50 -17.69 25.10
N ILE A 86 -1.66 -17.47 26.12
CA ILE A 86 -0.26 -17.93 26.11
C ILE A 86 -0.22 -19.46 26.07
N LEU A 87 -1.02 -20.12 26.92
CA LEU A 87 -1.09 -21.57 26.98
C LEU A 87 -1.51 -22.17 25.64
N GLY A 88 -2.54 -21.60 25.01
CA GLY A 88 -2.99 -21.95 23.67
C GLY A 88 -1.87 -21.77 22.64
N THR A 89 -1.18 -20.64 22.65
CA THR A 89 -0.09 -20.37 21.68
C THR A 89 1.02 -21.41 21.78
N VAL A 90 1.45 -21.75 23.00
CA VAL A 90 2.48 -22.78 23.22
C VAL A 90 1.99 -24.14 22.71
N PHE A 91 0.76 -24.53 23.05
CA PHE A 91 0.18 -25.80 22.60
C PHE A 91 0.07 -25.89 21.07
N TYR A 92 -0.44 -24.84 20.42
CA TYR A 92 -0.65 -24.80 18.98
C TYR A 92 0.64 -24.70 18.17
N SER A 93 1.66 -24.02 18.69
CA SER A 93 2.98 -23.96 18.03
C SER A 93 3.57 -25.35 17.81
N SER A 94 3.32 -26.30 18.72
CA SER A 94 3.72 -27.71 18.58
C SER A 94 2.91 -28.44 17.50
N LEU A 95 1.61 -28.14 17.38
CA LEU A 95 0.70 -28.78 16.43
C LEU A 95 0.92 -28.31 14.98
N LEU A 96 1.32 -27.05 14.78
CA LEU A 96 1.62 -26.49 13.45
C LEU A 96 2.68 -27.28 12.68
N HIS A 97 3.54 -28.03 13.38
CA HIS A 97 4.55 -28.88 12.76
C HIS A 97 4.02 -30.21 12.23
N HIS A 98 2.88 -30.67 12.75
CA HIS A 98 2.35 -32.01 12.49
C HIS A 98 1.17 -32.00 11.53
N PHE A 99 0.42 -30.90 11.48
CA PHE A 99 -0.82 -30.79 10.72
C PHE A 99 -0.76 -29.67 9.68
N ARG A 100 -1.54 -29.83 8.60
CA ARG A 100 -1.72 -28.77 7.60
C ARG A 100 -2.59 -27.65 8.18
N LYS A 101 -2.31 -26.39 7.82
CA LYS A 101 -3.00 -25.19 8.34
C LYS A 101 -4.53 -25.25 8.20
N ASN A 102 -5.04 -25.64 7.03
CA ASN A 102 -6.47 -25.88 6.75
C ASN A 102 -7.14 -26.83 7.74
N VAL A 103 -6.51 -27.98 7.99
CA VAL A 103 -7.02 -28.99 8.91
C VAL A 103 -7.03 -28.40 10.32
N LEU A 104 -5.92 -27.78 10.74
CA LEU A 104 -5.79 -27.15 12.05
C LEU A 104 -6.85 -26.06 12.28
N MET A 105 -7.16 -25.23 11.26
CA MET A 105 -8.25 -24.26 11.31
C MET A 105 -9.60 -24.93 11.60
N ILE A 106 -9.95 -25.99 10.89
CA ILE A 106 -11.22 -26.71 11.12
C ILE A 106 -11.25 -27.29 12.55
N TRP A 107 -10.18 -27.95 12.99
CA TRP A 107 -10.10 -28.51 14.35
C TRP A 107 -10.27 -27.45 15.42
N THR A 108 -9.65 -26.28 15.28
CA THR A 108 -9.78 -25.17 16.24
C THR A 108 -11.22 -24.68 16.35
N VAL A 109 -11.92 -24.52 15.21
CA VAL A 109 -13.33 -24.09 15.18
C VAL A 109 -14.23 -25.16 15.79
N VAL A 110 -14.02 -26.43 15.47
CA VAL A 110 -14.79 -27.55 16.04
C VAL A 110 -14.59 -27.65 17.55
N ALA A 111 -13.33 -27.55 18.03
CA ALA A 111 -13.03 -27.55 19.45
C ALA A 111 -13.69 -26.37 20.19
N ALA A 112 -13.70 -25.18 19.58
CA ALA A 112 -14.42 -24.02 20.09
C ALA A 112 -15.93 -24.29 20.19
N ILE A 113 -16.56 -24.83 19.14
CA ILE A 113 -17.99 -25.15 19.12
C ILE A 113 -18.36 -26.17 20.20
N ILE A 114 -17.57 -27.24 20.36
CA ILE A 114 -17.80 -28.25 21.39
C ILE A 114 -17.72 -27.62 22.78
N THR A 115 -16.69 -26.79 23.01
CA THR A 115 -16.46 -26.11 24.29
C THR A 115 -17.58 -25.12 24.61
N LEU A 116 -18.04 -24.33 23.63
CA LEU A 116 -19.17 -23.40 23.78
C LEU A 116 -20.49 -24.14 24.00
N SER A 117 -20.70 -25.26 23.32
CA SER A 117 -21.90 -26.09 23.49
C SER A 117 -21.94 -26.69 24.90
N LEU A 118 -20.80 -27.17 25.40
CA LEU A 118 -20.67 -27.65 26.77
C LEU A 118 -20.90 -26.53 27.79
N ALA A 119 -20.36 -25.33 27.53
CA ALA A 119 -20.61 -24.15 28.35
C ALA A 119 -22.12 -23.86 28.44
N TYR A 120 -22.80 -23.81 27.29
CA TYR A 120 -24.24 -23.56 27.23
C TYR A 120 -25.06 -24.58 28.03
N LEU A 121 -24.71 -25.87 27.98
CA LEU A 121 -25.36 -26.91 28.77
C LEU A 121 -25.13 -26.73 30.29
N LEU A 122 -23.92 -26.33 30.68
CA LEU A 122 -23.54 -26.12 32.08
C LEU A 122 -24.02 -24.77 32.65
N ALA A 123 -24.47 -23.84 31.80
CA ALA A 123 -24.90 -22.50 32.19
C ALA A 123 -25.96 -22.48 33.32
N LYS A 124 -26.81 -23.51 33.40
CA LYS A 124 -27.87 -23.65 34.41
C LYS A 124 -27.42 -24.38 35.68
N PHE A 125 -26.29 -25.08 35.66
CA PHE A 125 -25.84 -25.96 36.74
C PHE A 125 -24.67 -25.36 37.52
N ASP A 126 -23.67 -24.80 36.82
CA ASP A 126 -22.49 -24.22 37.44
C ASP A 126 -21.92 -23.05 36.62
N LEU A 127 -22.02 -21.86 37.20
CA LEU A 127 -21.59 -20.61 36.58
C LEU A 127 -20.06 -20.49 36.46
N ILE A 128 -19.29 -21.12 37.34
CA ILE A 128 -17.83 -21.04 37.30
C ILE A 128 -17.32 -21.84 36.09
N TYR A 129 -17.81 -23.06 35.91
CA TYR A 129 -17.46 -23.87 34.74
C TYR A 129 -17.97 -23.24 33.45
N PHE A 130 -19.15 -22.60 33.47
CA PHE A 130 -19.65 -21.83 32.33
C PHE A 130 -18.66 -20.74 31.88
N PHE A 131 -18.23 -19.84 32.78
CA PHE A 131 -17.29 -18.77 32.43
C PHE A 131 -15.90 -19.31 32.04
N LEU A 132 -15.42 -20.34 32.73
CA LEU A 132 -14.15 -20.99 32.41
C LEU A 132 -14.16 -21.53 30.96
N LEU A 133 -15.23 -22.23 30.57
CA LEU A 133 -15.35 -22.80 29.23
C LEU A 133 -15.51 -21.72 28.15
N LEU A 134 -16.23 -20.62 28.42
CA LEU A 134 -16.31 -19.49 27.48
C LEU A 134 -14.93 -18.87 27.23
N VAL A 135 -14.15 -18.65 28.29
CA VAL A 135 -12.79 -18.10 28.16
C VAL A 135 -11.84 -19.10 27.52
N VAL A 136 -11.94 -20.40 27.84
CA VAL A 136 -11.16 -21.42 27.14
C VAL A 136 -11.48 -21.45 25.64
N ALA A 137 -12.77 -21.37 25.27
CA ALA A 137 -13.19 -21.33 23.88
C ALA A 137 -12.62 -20.13 23.13
N GLU A 138 -12.71 -18.96 23.74
CA GLU A 138 -12.20 -17.71 23.18
C GLU A 138 -10.66 -17.71 23.10
N SER A 139 -9.99 -17.89 24.23
CA SER A 139 -8.56 -17.63 24.38
C SER A 139 -7.67 -18.76 23.87
N ILE A 140 -8.09 -20.03 23.98
CA ILE A 140 -7.30 -21.18 23.49
C ILE A 140 -7.62 -21.51 22.04
N PHE A 141 -8.91 -21.52 21.66
CA PHE A 141 -9.29 -22.02 20.34
C PHE A 141 -9.43 -20.88 19.32
N LEU A 142 -10.23 -19.85 19.61
CA LEU A 142 -10.56 -18.80 18.64
C LEU A 142 -9.41 -17.83 18.37
N VAL A 143 -8.60 -17.48 19.38
CA VAL A 143 -7.37 -16.69 19.15
C VAL A 143 -6.40 -17.44 18.22
N GLN A 144 -6.28 -18.75 18.38
CA GLN A 144 -5.36 -19.56 17.58
C GLN A 144 -5.86 -19.77 16.17
N PHE A 145 -7.17 -19.96 15.99
CA PHE A 145 -7.81 -19.89 14.68
C PHE A 145 -7.42 -18.59 13.95
N LYS A 146 -7.53 -17.43 14.63
CA LYS A 146 -7.18 -16.13 14.04
C LYS A 146 -5.72 -16.08 13.57
N ILE A 147 -4.78 -16.48 14.42
CA ILE A 147 -3.33 -16.47 14.09
C ILE A 147 -3.06 -17.37 12.87
N ILE A 148 -3.62 -18.58 12.85
CA ILE A 148 -3.46 -19.53 11.74
C ILE A 148 -4.07 -18.96 10.45
N PHE A 149 -5.24 -18.35 10.56
CA PHE A 149 -5.98 -17.82 9.43
C PHE A 149 -5.32 -16.56 8.85
N ASP A 150 -4.79 -15.67 9.69
CA ASP A 150 -3.99 -14.52 9.26
C ASP A 150 -2.77 -14.99 8.46
N GLY A 151 -2.06 -16.02 8.97
CA GLY A 151 -0.96 -16.66 8.25
C GLY A 151 -1.39 -17.52 7.05
N TYR A 152 -2.68 -17.84 6.88
CA TYR A 152 -3.22 -18.52 5.70
C TYR A 152 -3.57 -17.51 4.61
N ILE A 153 -4.17 -16.37 4.97
CA ILE A 153 -4.42 -15.25 4.05
C ILE A 153 -3.11 -14.79 3.41
N GLU A 154 -2.03 -14.66 4.16
CA GLU A 154 -0.74 -14.25 3.60
C GLU A 154 -0.18 -15.22 2.57
N GLU A 155 -0.44 -16.52 2.71
CA GLU A 155 -0.05 -17.51 1.72
C GLU A 155 -0.95 -17.49 0.47
N MET A 156 -2.12 -16.85 0.53
CA MET A 156 -3.07 -16.76 -0.58
C MET A 156 -2.75 -15.64 -1.56
N PHE A 157 -1.93 -14.65 -1.17
CA PHE A 157 -1.67 -13.45 -1.98
C PHE A 157 -0.17 -13.23 -2.15
N THR A 158 0.23 -12.77 -3.35
CA THR A 158 1.60 -12.25 -3.55
C THR A 158 1.77 -10.92 -2.80
N PRO A 159 3.01 -10.46 -2.50
CA PRO A 159 3.23 -9.18 -1.82
C PRO A 159 2.49 -8.00 -2.47
N LEU A 160 2.46 -7.94 -3.80
CA LEU A 160 1.76 -6.90 -4.57
C LEU A 160 0.24 -7.02 -4.51
N GLU A 161 -0.28 -8.25 -4.48
CA GLU A 161 -1.70 -8.49 -4.26
C GLU A 161 -2.08 -8.10 -2.82
N SER A 162 -1.27 -8.49 -1.83
CA SER A 162 -1.50 -8.18 -0.41
C SER A 162 -1.59 -6.69 -0.13
N GLU A 163 -0.71 -5.87 -0.71
CA GLU A 163 -0.73 -4.41 -0.55
C GLU A 163 -2.08 -3.81 -1.00
N ARG A 164 -2.72 -4.42 -2.01
CA ARG A 164 -4.00 -3.97 -2.57
C ARG A 164 -5.20 -4.59 -1.88
N THR A 165 -5.16 -5.88 -1.58
CA THR A 165 -6.34 -6.65 -1.15
C THR A 165 -6.54 -6.65 0.36
N PHE A 166 -5.46 -6.56 1.16
CA PHE A 166 -5.55 -6.67 2.62
C PHE A 166 -6.39 -5.57 3.26
N PRO A 167 -6.31 -4.29 2.85
CA PRO A 167 -7.18 -3.25 3.42
C PRO A 167 -8.66 -3.57 3.28
N LEU A 168 -9.09 -4.20 2.18
CA LEU A 168 -10.48 -4.63 2.00
C LEU A 168 -10.81 -5.85 2.88
N ILE A 169 -9.91 -6.84 2.94
CA ILE A 169 -10.08 -8.02 3.81
C ILE A 169 -10.17 -7.59 5.29
N GLU A 170 -9.33 -6.66 5.73
CA GLU A 170 -9.35 -6.07 7.07
C GLU A 170 -10.61 -5.25 7.34
N ALA A 171 -11.20 -4.61 6.32
CA ALA A 171 -12.47 -3.90 6.48
C ALA A 171 -13.60 -4.84 6.93
N SER A 172 -13.50 -6.16 6.71
CA SER A 172 -14.45 -7.13 7.27
C SER A 172 -14.52 -7.09 8.80
N GLU A 173 -13.43 -6.70 9.49
CA GLU A 173 -13.44 -6.64 10.95
C GLU A 173 -14.29 -5.48 11.48
N THR A 174 -14.21 -4.32 10.82
CA THR A 174 -15.02 -3.15 11.18
C THR A 174 -16.49 -3.38 10.82
N VAL A 175 -16.78 -3.91 9.63
CA VAL A 175 -18.15 -4.25 9.22
C VAL A 175 -18.74 -5.33 10.14
N GLY A 176 -17.97 -6.37 10.48
CA GLY A 176 -18.36 -7.40 11.43
C GLY A 176 -18.67 -6.83 12.82
N GLY A 177 -17.89 -5.86 13.28
CA GLY A 177 -18.16 -5.15 14.53
C GLY A 177 -19.47 -4.36 14.53
N ILE A 178 -19.80 -3.69 13.41
CA ILE A 178 -21.08 -2.98 13.25
C ILE A 178 -22.25 -3.95 13.28
N ILE A 179 -22.19 -5.03 12.48
CA ILE A 179 -23.28 -6.01 12.39
C ILE A 179 -23.48 -6.74 13.72
N ALA A 180 -22.39 -7.13 14.39
CA ALA A 180 -22.46 -7.74 15.70
C ALA A 180 -23.05 -6.79 16.75
N GLY A 181 -22.58 -5.54 16.80
CA GLY A 181 -23.09 -4.53 17.73
C GLY A 181 -24.58 -4.27 17.53
N LEU A 182 -25.04 -4.13 16.28
CA LEU A 182 -26.46 -4.00 15.94
C LEU A 182 -27.25 -5.25 16.35
N GLY A 183 -26.73 -6.45 16.05
CA GLY A 183 -27.36 -7.71 16.42
C GLY A 183 -27.52 -7.87 17.94
N VAL A 184 -26.46 -7.57 18.70
CA VAL A 184 -26.48 -7.56 20.16
C VAL A 184 -27.50 -6.55 20.68
N THR A 185 -27.48 -5.31 20.18
CA THR A 185 -28.39 -4.23 20.60
C THR A 185 -29.86 -4.61 20.39
N LEU A 186 -30.22 -5.09 19.19
CA LEU A 186 -31.60 -5.41 18.83
C LEU A 186 -32.12 -6.64 19.58
N LEU A 187 -31.25 -7.62 19.84
CA LEU A 187 -31.63 -8.87 20.49
C LEU A 187 -31.56 -8.81 22.02
N ALA A 188 -30.84 -7.85 22.59
CA ALA A 188 -30.64 -7.74 24.04
C ALA A 188 -31.94 -7.70 24.85
N GLY A 189 -32.99 -7.10 24.30
CA GLY A 189 -34.30 -7.01 24.95
C GLY A 189 -35.23 -8.22 24.73
N SER A 190 -34.87 -9.15 23.84
CA SER A 190 -35.74 -10.26 23.43
C SER A 190 -35.16 -11.65 23.71
N ILE A 191 -33.86 -11.74 23.97
CA ILE A 191 -33.14 -13.01 24.16
C ILE A 191 -32.37 -12.96 25.48
N ASP A 192 -32.48 -14.02 26.29
CA ASP A 192 -31.65 -14.18 27.48
C ASP A 192 -30.15 -14.17 27.13
N THR A 193 -29.33 -13.55 27.98
CA THR A 193 -27.90 -13.36 27.69
C THR A 193 -27.15 -14.66 27.39
N PHE A 194 -27.51 -15.76 28.06
CA PHE A 194 -26.93 -17.09 27.81
C PHE A 194 -27.21 -17.64 26.40
N ASN A 195 -28.35 -17.29 25.80
CA ASN A 195 -28.74 -17.78 24.48
C ASN A 195 -27.93 -17.13 23.35
N PHE A 196 -27.25 -16.01 23.61
CA PHE A 196 -26.32 -15.45 22.62
C PHE A 196 -25.10 -16.36 22.37
N VAL A 197 -24.77 -17.28 23.28
CA VAL A 197 -23.74 -18.32 23.02
C VAL A 197 -24.16 -19.18 21.82
N VAL A 198 -25.46 -19.43 21.64
CA VAL A 198 -25.99 -20.17 20.48
C VAL A 198 -25.77 -19.37 19.20
N LEU A 199 -26.02 -18.05 19.23
CA LEU A 199 -25.74 -17.18 18.09
C LEU A 199 -24.24 -17.20 17.71
N TRP A 200 -23.36 -17.19 18.72
CA TRP A 200 -21.92 -17.33 18.50
C TRP A 200 -21.57 -18.68 17.84
N ILE A 201 -22.11 -19.79 18.35
CA ILE A 201 -21.93 -21.13 17.78
C ILE A 201 -22.40 -21.18 16.32
N MET A 202 -23.54 -20.56 15.99
CA MET A 202 -24.06 -20.53 14.62
C MET A 202 -23.07 -19.88 13.63
N PHE A 203 -22.48 -18.73 13.99
CA PHE A 203 -21.49 -18.07 13.12
C PHE A 203 -20.23 -18.91 12.93
N LEU A 204 -19.76 -19.59 13.99
CA LEU A 204 -18.62 -20.50 13.90
C LEU A 204 -18.93 -21.74 13.05
N LEU A 205 -20.14 -22.30 13.17
CA LEU A 205 -20.56 -23.47 12.40
C LEU A 205 -20.57 -23.17 10.89
N LEU A 206 -20.99 -21.96 10.49
CA LEU A 206 -20.99 -21.52 9.10
C LEU A 206 -19.59 -21.42 8.49
N MET A 207 -18.54 -21.25 9.29
CA MET A 207 -17.16 -21.18 8.80
C MET A 207 -16.65 -22.53 8.28
N ILE A 208 -17.06 -23.65 8.90
CA ILE A 208 -16.58 -24.99 8.54
C ILE A 208 -16.89 -25.34 7.07
N PRO A 209 -18.16 -25.30 6.59
CA PRO A 209 -18.45 -25.64 5.21
C PRO A 209 -17.76 -24.67 4.25
N LEU A 210 -17.61 -23.38 4.60
CA LEU A 210 -16.91 -22.42 3.75
C LEU A 210 -15.42 -22.77 3.59
N ILE A 211 -14.74 -23.18 4.67
CA ILE A 211 -13.33 -23.62 4.62
C ILE A 211 -13.21 -24.90 3.77
N VAL A 212 -14.09 -25.89 3.98
CA VAL A 212 -14.06 -27.15 3.24
C VAL A 212 -14.39 -26.95 1.76
N LEU A 213 -15.45 -26.19 1.45
CA LEU A 213 -15.87 -25.89 0.08
C LEU A 213 -14.79 -25.11 -0.65
N TYR A 214 -14.11 -24.17 0.02
CA TYR A 214 -13.02 -23.43 -0.60
C TYR A 214 -11.90 -24.36 -1.04
N GLU A 215 -11.47 -25.29 -0.19
CA GLU A 215 -10.44 -26.27 -0.56
C GLU A 215 -10.88 -27.27 -1.64
N THR A 216 -12.19 -27.55 -1.71
CA THR A 216 -12.75 -28.54 -2.64
C THR A 216 -13.02 -27.94 -4.03
N PHE A 217 -13.49 -26.70 -4.09
CA PHE A 217 -13.96 -26.06 -5.33
C PHE A 217 -13.02 -25.00 -5.90
N PHE A 218 -12.21 -24.34 -5.06
CA PHE A 218 -11.25 -23.36 -5.56
C PHE A 218 -9.88 -24.02 -5.66
N GLU A 219 -9.43 -24.19 -6.91
CA GLU A 219 -8.05 -24.63 -7.18
C GLU A 219 -7.10 -23.68 -6.44
N LYS A 220 -6.13 -24.24 -5.71
CA LYS A 220 -5.03 -23.48 -5.11
C LYS A 220 -4.36 -22.67 -6.21
N VAL A 221 -4.67 -21.38 -6.29
CA VAL A 221 -3.98 -20.47 -7.19
C VAL A 221 -2.50 -20.52 -6.82
N GLU A 222 -1.66 -20.78 -7.81
CA GLU A 222 -0.22 -20.91 -7.66
C GLU A 222 0.35 -19.57 -7.18
N VAL A 223 0.52 -19.41 -5.87
CA VAL A 223 1.20 -18.23 -5.35
C VAL A 223 2.67 -18.36 -5.67
N ILE A 224 3.15 -17.43 -6.49
CA ILE A 224 4.57 -17.22 -6.77
C ILE A 224 5.22 -16.71 -5.48
N SER A 225 5.46 -17.61 -4.54
CA SER A 225 6.38 -17.32 -3.45
C SER A 225 7.79 -17.46 -4.03
N LEU A 226 8.38 -16.34 -4.48
CA LEU A 226 9.80 -16.23 -4.85
C LEU A 226 10.75 -16.44 -3.65
N SER A 227 10.28 -17.11 -2.60
CA SER A 227 11.04 -17.46 -1.41
C SER A 227 12.03 -18.58 -1.72
N LEU A 228 13.28 -18.17 -1.98
CA LEU A 228 14.44 -19.06 -1.92
C LEU A 228 14.67 -19.51 -0.47
N GLY A 229 13.94 -20.52 -0.02
CA GLY A 229 14.26 -21.20 1.23
C GLY A 229 13.16 -22.09 1.79
N ARG A 230 13.39 -23.41 1.75
CA ARG A 230 12.75 -24.34 2.69
C ARG A 230 13.11 -23.91 4.12
N THR A 231 12.12 -23.61 4.93
CA THR A 231 12.30 -23.39 6.37
C THR A 231 12.71 -24.70 7.02
N THR A 232 13.97 -24.77 7.47
CA THR A 232 14.49 -25.92 8.24
C THR A 232 13.93 -25.94 9.65
N ARG A 233 13.81 -27.16 10.18
CA ARG A 233 13.17 -27.57 11.44
C ARG A 233 14.01 -27.24 12.68
N VAL A 234 13.90 -26.04 13.27
CA VAL A 234 14.53 -25.72 14.57
C VAL A 234 13.68 -24.70 15.34
N GLY A 235 13.55 -24.88 16.66
CA GLY A 235 12.70 -24.09 17.57
C GLY A 235 13.02 -22.60 17.65
N VAL A 236 11.95 -21.80 17.77
CA VAL A 236 11.86 -20.34 17.65
C VAL A 236 12.96 -19.59 18.41
N MET A 237 13.13 -19.87 19.71
CA MET A 237 14.07 -19.13 20.58
C MET A 237 15.55 -19.36 20.22
N SER A 238 15.88 -20.55 19.70
CA SER A 238 17.25 -20.93 19.35
C SER A 238 17.70 -20.38 17.98
N LYS A 239 16.77 -20.27 17.01
CA LYS A 239 16.99 -19.58 15.73
C LYS A 239 17.14 -18.07 15.91
N LEU A 240 16.28 -17.46 16.74
CA LEU A 240 16.42 -16.05 17.11
C LEU A 240 17.80 -15.80 17.73
N LYS A 241 18.29 -16.65 18.64
CA LYS A 241 19.64 -16.45 19.21
C LYS A 241 20.78 -16.58 18.19
N ASN A 242 20.67 -17.48 17.21
CA ASN A 242 21.74 -17.77 16.24
C ASN A 242 21.74 -16.86 15.00
N GLU A 243 20.58 -16.41 14.50
CA GLU A 243 20.50 -15.46 13.37
C GLU A 243 20.62 -13.98 13.81
N PHE A 244 20.49 -13.68 15.11
CA PHE A 244 20.55 -12.30 15.66
C PHE A 244 21.96 -11.81 16.01
N ARG A 245 23.01 -12.36 15.41
CA ARG A 245 24.39 -11.85 15.59
C ARG A 245 24.56 -10.40 15.07
N ASN A 246 23.61 -9.88 14.27
CA ASN A 246 23.60 -8.49 13.81
C ASN A 246 22.87 -7.56 14.80
N VAL A 247 23.63 -6.79 15.57
CA VAL A 247 23.17 -5.89 16.64
C VAL A 247 22.14 -4.85 16.19
N LYS A 248 22.20 -4.37 14.94
CA LYS A 248 21.31 -3.29 14.44
C LYS A 248 19.85 -3.73 14.25
N HIS A 249 19.63 -4.88 13.62
CA HIS A 249 18.30 -5.48 13.45
C HIS A 249 17.66 -5.79 14.80
N MET A 250 18.47 -6.22 15.79
CA MET A 250 18.00 -6.48 17.15
C MET A 250 17.44 -5.22 17.83
N GLY A 251 18.04 -4.05 17.58
CA GLY A 251 17.58 -2.79 18.17
C GLY A 251 16.17 -2.41 17.71
N PHE A 252 15.90 -2.52 16.41
CA PHE A 252 14.57 -2.24 15.84
C PHE A 252 13.52 -3.24 16.34
N ILE A 253 13.82 -4.53 16.28
CA ILE A 253 12.90 -5.59 16.72
C ILE A 253 12.56 -5.44 18.21
N LYS A 254 13.55 -5.16 19.08
CA LYS A 254 13.32 -4.87 20.51
C LYS A 254 12.42 -3.65 20.73
N GLY A 255 12.62 -2.59 19.95
CA GLY A 255 11.76 -1.41 20.04
C GLY A 255 10.32 -1.73 19.62
N LEU A 256 10.13 -2.53 18.59
CA LEU A 256 8.82 -2.97 18.11
C LEU A 256 8.13 -3.90 19.14
N PHE A 257 8.88 -4.78 19.80
CA PHE A 257 8.40 -5.54 20.97
C PHE A 257 7.88 -4.62 22.08
N LEU A 258 8.66 -3.60 22.43
CA LEU A 258 8.29 -2.68 23.51
C LEU A 258 7.07 -1.82 23.13
N VAL A 259 6.95 -1.40 21.88
CA VAL A 259 5.76 -0.71 21.36
C VAL A 259 4.51 -1.56 21.52
N VAL A 260 4.53 -2.81 21.03
CA VAL A 260 3.37 -3.71 21.13
C VAL A 260 3.04 -4.00 22.59
N PHE A 261 4.05 -4.24 23.42
CA PHE A 261 3.86 -4.45 24.85
C PHE A 261 3.15 -3.26 25.52
N LEU A 262 3.64 -2.04 25.33
CA LEU A 262 3.06 -0.84 25.94
C LEU A 262 1.65 -0.55 25.42
N GLN A 263 1.39 -0.78 24.13
CA GLN A 263 0.06 -0.64 23.55
C GLN A 263 -0.95 -1.57 24.24
N TRP A 264 -0.57 -2.81 24.55
CA TRP A 264 -1.46 -3.77 25.21
C TRP A 264 -1.61 -3.56 26.71
N VAL A 265 -0.59 -3.03 27.38
CA VAL A 265 -0.74 -2.49 28.75
C VAL A 265 -1.81 -1.39 28.75
N LEU A 266 -1.68 -0.42 27.85
CA LEU A 266 -2.65 0.68 27.71
C LEU A 266 -4.05 0.21 27.35
N PHE A 267 -4.16 -0.72 26.40
CA PHE A 267 -5.45 -1.25 25.96
C PHE A 267 -6.25 -1.81 27.14
N ASN A 268 -5.63 -2.61 28.02
CA ASN A 268 -6.33 -3.24 29.15
C ASN A 268 -6.73 -2.23 30.23
N LEU A 269 -5.86 -1.26 30.55
CA LEU A 269 -6.18 -0.18 31.49
C LEU A 269 -7.34 0.68 30.99
N LEU A 270 -7.30 1.05 29.70
CA LEU A 270 -8.34 1.84 29.06
C LEU A 270 -9.65 1.05 28.95
N GLU A 271 -9.58 -0.25 28.64
CA GLU A 271 -10.75 -1.14 28.59
C GLU A 271 -11.46 -1.15 29.95
N PHE A 272 -10.73 -1.33 31.05
CA PHE A 272 -11.33 -1.29 32.38
C PHE A 272 -12.01 0.06 32.67
N GLN A 273 -11.33 1.19 32.41
CA GLN A 273 -11.89 2.52 32.69
C GLN A 273 -13.13 2.80 31.84
N TYR A 274 -13.09 2.41 30.57
CA TYR A 274 -14.24 2.45 29.68
C TYR A 274 -15.41 1.61 30.24
N THR A 275 -15.19 0.34 30.53
CA THR A 275 -16.24 -0.55 31.04
C THR A 275 -16.78 -0.06 32.39
N LYS A 276 -15.93 0.52 33.24
CA LYS A 276 -16.34 1.13 34.51
C LYS A 276 -17.24 2.35 34.32
N ALA A 277 -16.92 3.23 33.38
CA ALA A 277 -17.75 4.39 33.07
C ALA A 277 -19.14 3.96 32.55
N VAL A 278 -19.19 2.97 31.64
CA VAL A 278 -20.46 2.41 31.16
C VAL A 278 -21.23 1.75 32.31
N TYR A 279 -20.55 0.98 33.16
CA TYR A 279 -21.17 0.31 34.32
C TYR A 279 -21.85 1.32 35.26
N GLN A 280 -21.17 2.42 35.60
CA GLN A 280 -21.71 3.46 36.46
C GLN A 280 -22.96 4.12 35.86
N THR A 281 -22.94 4.43 34.56
CA THR A 281 -24.10 5.02 33.87
C THR A 281 -25.29 4.07 33.84
N VAL A 282 -25.08 2.82 33.42
CA VAL A 282 -26.15 1.82 33.33
C VAL A 282 -26.71 1.49 34.71
N SER A 283 -25.86 1.35 35.73
CA SER A 283 -26.30 1.06 37.09
C SER A 283 -27.22 2.17 37.61
N ASN A 284 -26.90 3.44 37.38
CA ASN A 284 -27.73 4.56 37.81
C ASN A 284 -29.12 4.54 37.13
N VAL A 285 -29.16 4.36 35.81
CA VAL A 285 -30.42 4.31 35.05
C VAL A 285 -31.28 3.11 35.43
N VAL A 286 -30.67 1.95 35.65
CA VAL A 286 -31.39 0.72 36.01
C VAL A 286 -31.98 0.80 37.41
N MET A 287 -31.26 1.39 38.37
CA MET A 287 -31.78 1.64 39.72
C MET A 287 -33.01 2.56 39.70
N GLU A 288 -33.08 3.50 38.75
CA GLU A 288 -34.22 4.41 38.57
C GLU A 288 -35.41 3.74 37.84
N ALA A 289 -35.13 2.87 36.85
CA ALA A 289 -36.15 2.29 35.97
C ALA A 289 -36.64 0.89 36.37
N GLY A 290 -35.98 0.21 37.32
CA GLY A 290 -36.35 -1.14 37.78
C GLY A 290 -36.16 -2.26 36.76
N SER A 291 -35.33 -2.05 35.73
CA SER A 291 -35.06 -3.01 34.65
C SER A 291 -33.93 -4.00 34.99
N GLY A 292 -33.72 -5.04 34.17
CA GLY A 292 -32.62 -5.98 34.36
C GLY A 292 -31.28 -5.35 33.95
N PHE A 293 -30.37 -5.14 34.92
CA PHE A 293 -29.04 -4.55 34.68
C PHE A 293 -28.28 -5.23 33.54
N GLU A 294 -28.28 -6.56 33.51
CA GLU A 294 -27.54 -7.36 32.53
C GLU A 294 -27.97 -7.05 31.09
N HIS A 295 -29.28 -6.98 30.83
CA HIS A 295 -29.82 -6.70 29.49
C HIS A 295 -29.52 -5.26 29.04
N ALA A 296 -29.67 -4.29 29.95
CA ALA A 296 -29.35 -2.89 29.67
C ALA A 296 -27.85 -2.71 29.37
N PHE A 297 -27.00 -3.40 30.12
CA PHE A 297 -25.55 -3.33 29.94
C PHE A 297 -25.10 -3.95 28.61
N VAL A 298 -25.68 -5.09 28.22
CA VAL A 298 -25.45 -5.73 26.91
C VAL A 298 -25.88 -4.81 25.76
N HIS A 299 -27.06 -4.19 25.89
CA HIS A 299 -27.59 -3.25 24.90
C HIS A 299 -26.63 -2.07 24.67
N ASP A 300 -26.18 -1.43 25.75
CA ASP A 300 -25.33 -0.24 25.67
C ASP A 300 -23.92 -0.56 25.14
N LEU A 301 -23.34 -1.70 25.55
CA LEU A 301 -22.09 -2.18 24.95
C LEU A 301 -22.27 -2.43 23.44
N GLY A 302 -23.41 -2.99 23.02
CA GLY A 302 -23.75 -3.19 21.61
C GLY A 302 -23.76 -1.87 20.82
N ILE A 303 -24.44 -0.83 21.32
CA ILE A 303 -24.49 0.50 20.69
C ILE A 303 -23.09 1.11 20.58
N LEU A 304 -22.29 1.00 21.64
CA LEU A 304 -20.93 1.56 21.65
C LEU A 304 -20.02 0.85 20.66
N TYR A 305 -20.17 -0.47 20.49
CA TYR A 305 -19.47 -1.20 19.43
C TYR A 305 -19.85 -0.72 18.02
N VAL A 306 -21.13 -0.40 17.78
CA VAL A 306 -21.59 0.19 16.50
C VAL A 306 -20.92 1.56 16.30
N LEU A 307 -20.91 2.40 17.32
CA LEU A 307 -20.30 3.74 17.25
C LEU A 307 -18.80 3.63 16.93
N PHE A 308 -18.06 2.83 17.67
CA PHE A 308 -16.60 2.67 17.51
C PHE A 308 -16.24 2.04 16.17
N SER A 309 -17.01 1.04 15.72
CA SER A 309 -16.74 0.36 14.45
C SER A 309 -17.11 1.24 13.25
N SER A 310 -18.14 2.07 13.37
CA SER A 310 -18.54 3.02 12.32
C SER A 310 -17.53 4.15 12.15
N SER A 311 -17.07 4.73 13.27
CA SER A 311 -16.04 5.78 13.24
C SER A 311 -14.71 5.25 12.70
N ALA A 312 -14.32 4.04 13.11
CA ALA A 312 -13.18 3.29 12.59
C ALA A 312 -13.26 3.09 11.08
N LEU A 313 -14.39 2.60 10.56
CA LEU A 313 -14.60 2.34 9.14
C LEU A 313 -14.45 3.63 8.30
N LEU A 314 -14.99 4.76 8.77
CA LEU A 314 -14.85 6.04 8.08
C LEU A 314 -13.37 6.46 7.96
N VAL A 315 -12.61 6.34 9.05
CA VAL A 315 -11.18 6.67 9.03
C VAL A 315 -10.41 5.70 8.15
N GLN A 316 -10.70 4.39 8.23
CA GLN A 316 -10.05 3.36 7.43
C GLN A 316 -10.26 3.60 5.92
N LEU A 317 -11.47 3.96 5.49
CA LEU A 317 -11.80 4.14 4.08
C LEU A 317 -11.29 5.47 3.50
N PHE A 318 -11.36 6.57 4.25
CA PHE A 318 -11.11 7.90 3.69
C PHE A 318 -9.77 8.53 4.08
N ILE A 319 -9.22 8.17 5.24
CA ILE A 319 -8.13 8.92 5.88
C ILE A 319 -6.88 8.07 6.11
N GLY A 320 -7.03 6.77 6.40
CA GLY A 320 -5.94 5.88 6.85
C GLY A 320 -4.73 5.87 5.91
N SER A 321 -4.94 5.60 4.62
CA SER A 321 -3.84 5.56 3.63
C SER A 321 -3.18 6.93 3.42
N ARG A 322 -3.96 8.02 3.51
CA ARG A 322 -3.45 9.39 3.36
C ARG A 322 -2.53 9.76 4.53
N ILE A 323 -2.88 9.35 5.75
CA ILE A 323 -2.07 9.60 6.95
C ILE A 323 -0.72 8.88 6.84
N ILE A 324 -0.72 7.59 6.47
CA ILE A 324 0.53 6.82 6.36
C ILE A 324 1.44 7.42 5.27
N ASN A 325 0.88 7.81 4.12
CA ASN A 325 1.66 8.45 3.05
C ASN A 325 2.23 9.81 3.47
N TYR A 326 1.50 10.57 4.29
CA TYR A 326 1.92 11.91 4.72
C TYR A 326 2.94 11.88 5.88
N LEU A 327 2.69 11.06 6.90
CA LEU A 327 3.53 10.99 8.11
C LEU A 327 4.64 9.94 8.01
N GLY A 328 4.55 9.01 7.07
CA GLY A 328 5.37 7.79 7.03
C GLY A 328 4.89 6.74 8.03
N VAL A 329 5.51 5.57 7.98
CA VAL A 329 5.12 4.40 8.78
C VAL A 329 5.20 4.69 10.29
N ILE A 330 6.40 4.95 10.83
CA ILE A 330 6.53 5.20 12.27
C ILE A 330 5.88 6.52 12.69
N GLY A 331 5.85 7.53 11.82
CA GLY A 331 5.13 8.79 12.09
C GLY A 331 3.63 8.59 12.33
N SER A 332 3.00 7.66 11.59
CA SER A 332 1.60 7.30 11.83
C SER A 332 1.38 6.50 13.13
N MET A 333 2.38 5.73 13.59
CA MET A 333 2.36 5.11 14.92
C MET A 333 2.48 6.17 16.04
N ILE A 334 3.31 7.20 15.84
CA ILE A 334 3.43 8.33 16.77
C ILE A 334 2.10 9.07 16.89
N LEU A 335 1.36 9.26 15.79
CA LEU A 335 0.03 9.89 15.82
C LEU A 335 -0.91 9.17 16.79
N HIS A 336 -0.92 7.84 16.81
CA HIS A 336 -1.71 7.04 17.76
C HIS A 336 -1.36 7.37 19.21
N THR A 337 -0.07 7.50 19.53
CA THR A 337 0.37 7.86 20.89
C THR A 337 -0.05 9.29 21.29
N ILE A 338 0.03 10.25 20.37
CA ILE A 338 -0.36 11.65 20.63
C ILE A 338 -1.86 11.77 20.86
N VAL A 339 -2.68 11.16 19.99
CA VAL A 339 -4.14 11.20 20.13
C VAL A 339 -4.58 10.49 21.42
N THR A 340 -3.96 9.35 21.73
CA THR A 340 -4.21 8.63 22.98
C THR A 340 -3.87 9.49 24.20
N PHE A 341 -2.73 10.19 24.19
CA PHE A 341 -2.34 11.09 25.27
C PHE A 341 -3.38 12.21 25.48
N LEU A 342 -3.81 12.88 24.42
CA LEU A 342 -4.82 13.95 24.49
C LEU A 342 -6.16 13.44 25.04
N SER A 343 -6.58 12.24 24.61
CA SER A 343 -7.78 11.59 25.10
C SER A 343 -7.70 11.22 26.58
N LEU A 344 -6.55 10.69 27.03
CA LEU A 344 -6.32 10.34 28.44
C LEU A 344 -6.20 11.58 29.32
N PHE A 345 -5.67 12.69 28.79
CA PHE A 345 -5.64 13.97 29.50
C PHE A 345 -7.06 14.47 29.79
N GLY A 346 -7.98 14.36 28.83
CA GLY A 346 -9.40 14.65 29.04
C GLY A 346 -10.02 13.80 30.15
N LEU A 347 -9.69 12.50 30.20
CA LEU A 347 -10.13 11.58 31.26
C LEU A 347 -9.63 11.93 32.67
N ILE A 348 -8.49 12.61 32.79
CA ILE A 348 -8.00 13.11 34.08
C ILE A 348 -8.78 14.34 34.53
N LEU A 349 -9.12 15.24 33.59
CA LEU A 349 -9.85 16.47 33.91
C LEU A 349 -11.27 16.19 34.41
N SER A 350 -11.96 15.25 33.76
CA SER A 350 -13.29 14.82 34.15
C SER A 350 -13.44 13.35 33.79
N PHE A 351 -13.67 12.49 34.78
CA PHE A 351 -14.01 11.10 34.52
C PHE A 351 -15.53 10.95 34.44
N ASP A 352 -16.05 10.86 33.23
CA ASP A 352 -17.46 10.66 32.94
C ASP A 352 -17.66 9.71 31.74
N PHE A 353 -18.91 9.35 31.47
CA PHE A 353 -19.28 8.49 30.36
C PHE A 353 -18.76 9.03 29.02
N THR A 354 -18.88 10.33 28.79
CA THR A 354 -18.50 10.98 27.54
C THR A 354 -17.00 10.95 27.29
N THR A 355 -16.18 11.34 28.27
CA THR A 355 -14.71 11.32 28.15
C THR A 355 -14.18 9.90 28.00
N ALA A 356 -14.74 8.92 28.71
CA ALA A 356 -14.34 7.51 28.58
C ALA A 356 -14.65 6.94 27.20
N ILE A 357 -15.84 7.23 26.66
CA ILE A 357 -16.23 6.80 25.31
C ILE A 357 -15.40 7.50 24.25
N LEU A 358 -15.18 8.81 24.38
CA LEU A 358 -14.33 9.55 23.44
C LEU A 358 -12.89 9.01 23.45
N ALA A 359 -12.34 8.72 24.62
CA ALA A 359 -11.01 8.12 24.74
C ALA A 359 -10.94 6.73 24.09
N LYS A 360 -11.93 5.86 24.37
CA LYS A 360 -12.01 4.52 23.78
C LYS A 360 -12.20 4.57 22.26
N ASN A 361 -13.05 5.47 21.76
CA ASN A 361 -13.31 5.66 20.35
C ASN A 361 -12.05 6.15 19.61
N ASN A 362 -11.40 7.20 20.12
CA ASN A 362 -10.19 7.75 19.54
C ASN A 362 -9.04 6.73 19.53
N PHE A 363 -8.90 5.94 20.60
CA PHE A 363 -7.95 4.83 20.65
C PHE A 363 -8.27 3.79 19.58
N THR A 364 -9.54 3.41 19.41
CA THR A 364 -9.97 2.42 18.41
C THR A 364 -9.67 2.90 17.00
N ILE A 365 -10.07 4.12 16.66
CA ILE A 365 -9.81 4.76 15.36
C ILE A 365 -8.32 4.76 15.02
N THR A 366 -7.49 5.26 15.96
CA THR A 366 -6.06 5.41 15.71
C THR A 366 -5.29 4.10 15.78
N SER A 367 -5.82 3.08 16.49
CA SER A 367 -5.22 1.75 16.53
C SER A 367 -5.28 1.02 15.18
N ILE A 368 -6.28 1.30 14.34
CA ILE A 368 -6.35 0.77 12.96
C ILE A 368 -5.23 1.35 12.10
N ILE A 369 -5.01 2.67 12.18
CA ILE A 369 -3.90 3.32 11.49
C ILE A 369 -2.56 2.75 11.97
N ASN A 370 -2.40 2.63 13.29
CA ASN A 370 -1.21 2.07 13.91
C ASN A 370 -0.98 0.60 13.50
N MET A 371 -2.04 -0.20 13.39
CA MET A 371 -1.94 -1.60 12.97
C MET A 371 -1.44 -1.71 11.53
N ASN A 372 -1.97 -0.91 10.61
CA ASN A 372 -1.53 -0.90 9.22
C ASN A 372 -0.06 -0.46 9.10
N ALA A 373 0.32 0.57 9.84
CA ALA A 373 1.71 1.03 9.92
C ALA A 373 2.64 -0.04 10.51
N TYR A 374 2.21 -0.69 11.60
CA TYR A 374 2.92 -1.80 12.21
C TYR A 374 3.12 -2.95 11.24
N HIS A 375 2.11 -3.31 10.42
CA HIS A 375 2.25 -4.31 9.38
C HIS A 375 3.28 -3.91 8.31
N SER A 376 3.29 -2.64 7.88
CA SER A 376 4.32 -2.11 6.98
C SER A 376 5.72 -2.11 7.60
N ALA A 377 5.85 -1.87 8.90
CA ALA A 377 7.14 -1.82 9.58
C ALA A 377 7.88 -3.18 9.56
N TYR A 378 7.16 -4.30 9.38
CA TYR A 378 7.76 -5.62 9.22
C TYR A 378 8.61 -5.78 7.96
N TYR A 379 8.46 -4.93 6.95
CA TYR A 379 9.32 -4.97 5.77
C TYR A 379 10.78 -4.67 6.10
N ALA A 380 11.08 -3.99 7.21
CA ALA A 380 12.43 -3.84 7.72
C ALA A 380 12.99 -5.10 8.40
N VAL A 381 12.14 -6.09 8.72
CA VAL A 381 12.57 -7.38 9.25
C VAL A 381 12.87 -8.31 8.07
N LYS A 382 14.03 -8.97 8.12
CA LYS A 382 14.45 -9.94 7.09
C LYS A 382 13.38 -11.00 6.86
N ASP A 383 13.14 -11.36 5.60
CA ASP A 383 12.04 -12.23 5.18
C ASP A 383 11.97 -13.55 5.96
N LYS A 384 13.12 -14.19 6.26
CA LYS A 384 13.19 -15.46 7.01
C LYS A 384 12.78 -15.34 8.49
N LEU A 385 12.87 -14.13 9.06
CA LEU A 385 12.58 -13.85 10.47
C LEU A 385 11.23 -13.18 10.68
N ARG A 386 10.58 -12.68 9.62
CA ARG A 386 9.34 -11.90 9.70
C ARG A 386 8.19 -12.69 10.35
N GLU A 387 7.93 -13.90 9.85
CA GLU A 387 6.87 -14.79 10.37
C GLU A 387 7.06 -15.08 11.86
N HIS A 388 8.25 -15.57 12.23
CA HIS A 388 8.59 -15.88 13.62
C HIS A 388 8.51 -14.66 14.55
N THR A 389 8.89 -13.47 14.07
CA THR A 389 8.81 -12.23 14.85
C THR A 389 7.34 -11.88 15.11
N ARG A 390 6.47 -12.06 14.09
CA ARG A 390 5.03 -11.81 14.22
C ARG A 390 4.37 -12.79 15.18
N GLU A 391 4.64 -14.08 15.05
CA GLU A 391 4.13 -15.11 15.96
C GLU A 391 4.45 -14.78 17.43
N LEU A 392 5.69 -14.32 17.71
CA LEU A 392 6.10 -13.96 19.07
C LEU A 392 5.39 -12.70 19.56
N LEU A 393 5.25 -11.69 18.68
CA LEU A 393 4.55 -10.46 19.03
C LEU A 393 3.08 -10.73 19.35
N GLU A 394 2.39 -11.47 18.49
CA GLU A 394 0.95 -11.72 18.62
C GLU A 394 0.62 -12.74 19.72
N GLY A 395 1.33 -13.86 19.76
CA GLY A 395 1.03 -14.96 20.67
C GLY A 395 1.64 -14.85 22.06
N VAL A 396 2.65 -13.99 22.27
CA VAL A 396 3.34 -13.85 23.56
C VAL A 396 3.32 -12.41 24.06
N VAL A 397 3.79 -11.45 23.26
CA VAL A 397 4.02 -10.08 23.77
C VAL A 397 2.71 -9.35 24.06
N ARG A 398 1.67 -9.53 23.23
CA ARG A 398 0.34 -8.95 23.49
C ARG A 398 -0.28 -9.48 24.80
N PRO A 399 -0.39 -10.82 25.02
CA PRO A 399 -0.85 -11.34 26.32
C PRO A 399 0.00 -10.91 27.51
N VAL A 400 1.33 -10.87 27.38
CA VAL A 400 2.21 -10.40 28.47
C VAL A 400 1.96 -8.93 28.81
N GLY A 401 1.76 -8.08 27.81
CA GLY A 401 1.33 -6.69 28.02
C GLY A 401 -0.01 -6.61 28.75
N ALA A 402 -0.97 -7.45 28.38
CA ALA A 402 -2.27 -7.53 29.05
C ALA A 402 -2.16 -7.95 30.52
N ILE A 403 -1.36 -8.98 30.83
CA ILE A 403 -1.11 -9.43 32.21
C ILE A 403 -0.50 -8.31 33.03
N VAL A 404 0.53 -7.64 32.51
CA VAL A 404 1.21 -6.55 33.24
C VAL A 404 0.27 -5.37 33.50
N GLY A 405 -0.47 -4.92 32.48
CA GLY A 405 -1.44 -3.83 32.64
C GLY A 405 -2.52 -4.18 33.67
N THR A 406 -3.00 -5.41 33.65
CA THR A 406 -4.00 -5.91 34.58
C THR A 406 -3.45 -6.06 36.00
N LEU A 407 -2.21 -6.53 36.16
CA LEU A 407 -1.56 -6.64 37.47
C LEU A 407 -1.31 -5.27 38.11
N PHE A 408 -0.91 -4.27 37.30
CA PHE A 408 -0.87 -2.88 37.76
C PHE A 408 -2.23 -2.43 38.27
N LEU A 409 -3.29 -2.74 37.55
CA LEU A 409 -4.64 -2.34 37.92
C LEU A 409 -5.13 -3.02 39.21
N ILE A 410 -4.90 -4.32 39.39
CA ILE A 410 -5.21 -5.04 40.64
C ILE A 410 -4.42 -4.45 41.81
N THR A 411 -3.14 -4.12 41.58
CA THR A 411 -2.31 -3.47 42.61
C THR A 411 -2.87 -2.11 43.00
N LEU A 412 -3.30 -1.29 42.03
CA LEU A 412 -3.91 0.00 42.31
C LEU A 412 -5.26 -0.14 43.03
N GLN A 413 -6.08 -1.14 42.69
CA GLN A 413 -7.34 -1.44 43.39
C GLN A 413 -7.12 -1.84 44.86
N PHE A 414 -6.00 -2.49 45.17
CA PHE A 414 -5.63 -2.81 46.55
C PHE A 414 -5.19 -1.57 47.33
N LEU A 415 -4.48 -0.64 46.67
CA LEU A 415 -3.89 0.54 47.30
C LEU A 415 -4.85 1.72 47.43
N PHE A 416 -5.77 1.89 46.48
CA PHE A 416 -6.65 3.06 46.38
C PHE A 416 -8.11 2.66 46.19
N LYS A 417 -9.03 3.54 46.60
CA LYS A 417 -10.48 3.35 46.45
C LYS A 417 -11.11 4.54 45.73
N ASP A 418 -12.30 4.31 45.17
CA ASP A 418 -13.20 5.32 44.62
C ASP A 418 -12.51 6.29 43.64
N ASP A 419 -12.63 7.61 43.86
CA ASP A 419 -12.11 8.64 42.94
C ASP A 419 -10.58 8.64 42.87
N VAL A 420 -9.91 8.31 43.98
CA VAL A 420 -8.43 8.22 44.03
C VAL A 420 -7.94 7.08 43.15
N LEU A 421 -8.65 5.95 43.11
CA LEU A 421 -8.35 4.84 42.21
C LEU A 421 -8.48 5.27 40.74
N ILE A 422 -9.56 5.98 40.39
CA ILE A 422 -9.79 6.46 39.02
C ILE A 422 -8.65 7.38 38.58
N PHE A 423 -8.29 8.35 39.42
CA PHE A 423 -7.19 9.27 39.16
C PHE A 423 -5.86 8.53 39.03
N ALA A 424 -5.56 7.59 39.93
CA ALA A 424 -4.31 6.82 39.91
C ALA A 424 -4.17 5.96 38.65
N VAL A 425 -5.23 5.28 38.22
CA VAL A 425 -5.23 4.49 36.97
C VAL A 425 -5.04 5.41 35.76
N ASN A 426 -5.71 6.55 35.70
CA ASN A 426 -5.55 7.51 34.60
C ASN A 426 -4.13 8.10 34.55
N LEU A 427 -3.53 8.40 35.70
CA LEU A 427 -2.16 8.87 35.81
C LEU A 427 -1.17 7.82 35.29
N VAL A 428 -1.35 6.54 35.67
CA VAL A 428 -0.53 5.43 35.14
C VAL A 428 -0.67 5.32 33.62
N MET A 429 -1.89 5.42 33.08
CA MET A 429 -2.09 5.41 31.63
C MET A 429 -1.35 6.56 30.92
N ILE A 430 -1.33 7.77 31.49
CA ILE A 430 -0.54 8.87 30.93
C ILE A 430 0.96 8.55 30.96
N ILE A 431 1.48 8.05 32.07
CA ILE A 431 2.91 7.69 32.18
C ILE A 431 3.28 6.62 31.15
N VAL A 432 2.46 5.58 31.01
CA VAL A 432 2.66 4.52 30.01
C VAL A 432 2.57 5.10 28.59
N THR A 433 1.68 6.05 28.32
CA THR A 433 1.55 6.70 27.01
C THR A 433 2.75 7.58 26.67
N ILE A 434 3.30 8.32 27.64
CA ILE A 434 4.53 9.11 27.46
C ILE A 434 5.70 8.17 27.14
N LEU A 435 5.84 7.07 27.89
CA LEU A 435 6.85 6.05 27.60
C LEU A 435 6.64 5.45 26.20
N PHE A 436 5.40 5.15 25.83
CA PHE A 436 5.06 4.62 24.52
C PHE A 436 5.42 5.61 23.40
N PHE A 437 5.14 6.91 23.56
CA PHE A 437 5.57 7.95 22.64
C PHE A 437 7.10 7.98 22.50
N VAL A 438 7.85 7.99 23.62
CA VAL A 438 9.32 8.04 23.60
C VAL A 438 9.91 6.82 22.90
N VAL A 439 9.41 5.62 23.19
CA VAL A 439 9.88 4.38 22.55
C VAL A 439 9.59 4.41 21.05
N THR A 440 8.40 4.85 20.64
CA THR A 440 8.02 4.95 19.22
C THR A 440 8.85 6.02 18.49
N TYR A 441 9.15 7.14 19.15
CA TYR A 441 10.03 8.17 18.63
C TYR A 441 11.45 7.64 18.39
N LEU A 442 12.01 6.90 19.36
CA LEU A 442 13.32 6.25 19.21
C LEU A 442 13.31 5.13 18.15
N LEU A 443 12.17 4.47 17.95
CA LEU A 443 11.98 3.44 16.93
C LEU A 443 12.19 4.00 15.51
N GLN A 444 11.81 5.26 15.23
CA GLN A 444 12.07 5.91 13.92
C GLN A 444 13.56 5.92 13.57
N GLN A 445 14.41 6.21 14.56
CA GLN A 445 15.86 6.19 14.35
C GLN A 445 16.35 4.77 14.03
N LYS A 446 15.88 3.77 14.79
CA LYS A 446 16.27 2.36 14.55
C LYS A 446 15.77 1.81 13.22
N TYR A 447 14.56 2.19 12.82
CA TYR A 447 14.00 1.86 11.51
C TYR A 447 14.87 2.43 10.38
N THR A 448 15.31 3.68 10.53
CA THR A 448 16.26 4.32 9.59
C THR A 448 17.62 3.59 9.59
N GLU A 449 18.19 3.29 10.76
CA GLU A 449 19.49 2.62 10.88
C GLU A 449 19.51 1.23 10.22
N VAL A 450 18.41 0.47 10.34
CA VAL A 450 18.25 -0.85 9.70
C VAL A 450 18.20 -0.72 8.19
N ALA A 451 17.36 0.17 7.65
CA ALA A 451 17.27 0.38 6.21
C ALA A 451 18.60 0.88 5.62
N VAL A 452 19.27 1.81 6.30
CA VAL A 452 20.61 2.26 5.90
C VAL A 452 21.63 1.12 5.89
N PHE A 453 21.64 0.28 6.93
CA PHE A 453 22.52 -0.88 7.00
C PHE A 453 22.23 -1.87 5.86
N ASP A 454 20.97 -2.19 5.64
CA ASP A 454 20.56 -3.13 4.59
C ASP A 454 20.90 -2.60 3.19
N LEU A 455 20.73 -1.31 2.95
CA LEU A 455 21.10 -0.66 1.68
C LEU A 455 22.64 -0.64 1.46
N SER A 456 23.42 -0.45 2.52
CA SER A 456 24.88 -0.25 2.42
C SER A 456 25.69 -1.54 2.45
N GLU A 457 25.27 -2.52 3.26
CA GLU A 457 26.04 -3.73 3.59
C GLU A 457 25.48 -5.01 2.97
N SER A 458 24.19 -5.05 2.62
CA SER A 458 23.60 -6.26 2.03
C SER A 458 24.17 -6.53 0.65
N LYS A 459 24.53 -7.80 0.38
CA LYS A 459 24.82 -8.28 -0.98
C LYS A 459 23.55 -8.62 -1.76
N ASN A 460 22.44 -8.88 -1.06
CA ASN A 460 21.17 -9.20 -1.68
C ASN A 460 20.50 -7.92 -2.18
N ARG A 461 20.31 -7.84 -3.49
CA ARG A 461 19.71 -6.69 -4.17
C ARG A 461 18.29 -6.37 -3.72
N ILE A 462 17.42 -7.37 -3.50
CA ILE A 462 16.03 -7.18 -3.07
C ILE A 462 15.98 -6.48 -1.72
N VAL A 463 16.82 -6.93 -0.78
CA VAL A 463 16.97 -6.30 0.54
C VAL A 463 17.38 -4.82 0.41
N ARG A 464 18.20 -4.47 -0.58
CA ARG A 464 18.62 -3.08 -0.84
C ARG A 464 17.52 -2.26 -1.49
N LEU A 465 16.73 -2.84 -2.39
CA LEU A 465 15.58 -2.18 -3.01
C LEU A 465 14.49 -1.90 -1.98
N ASN A 466 14.14 -2.88 -1.15
CA ASN A 466 13.26 -2.70 0.01
C ASN A 466 13.77 -1.61 0.96
N ALA A 467 15.08 -1.56 1.21
CA ALA A 467 15.67 -0.52 2.03
C ALA A 467 15.53 0.88 1.40
N ILE A 468 15.57 1.01 0.07
CA ILE A 468 15.30 2.29 -0.61
C ILE A 468 13.83 2.68 -0.46
N ASP A 469 12.90 1.71 -0.56
CA ASP A 469 11.47 1.96 -0.36
C ASP A 469 11.12 2.32 1.07
N ILE A 470 11.86 1.79 2.05
CA ILE A 470 11.76 2.26 3.43
C ILE A 470 12.28 3.70 3.51
N LEU A 471 13.50 3.96 3.04
CA LEU A 471 14.13 5.28 3.14
C LEU A 471 13.43 6.37 2.32
N SER A 472 12.58 6.01 1.35
CA SER A 472 11.75 6.94 0.60
C SER A 472 10.51 7.40 1.37
N GLN A 473 10.17 6.74 2.48
CA GLN A 473 9.08 7.17 3.35
C GLN A 473 9.43 8.49 4.06
N LYS A 474 8.41 9.22 4.51
CA LYS A 474 8.63 10.42 5.34
C LYS A 474 9.14 10.02 6.74
N GLY A 475 9.89 10.92 7.38
CA GLY A 475 10.42 10.75 8.74
C GLY A 475 11.89 10.32 8.82
N HIS A 476 12.48 9.84 7.72
CA HIS A 476 13.90 9.47 7.68
C HIS A 476 14.80 10.72 7.60
N ARG A 477 15.83 10.77 8.46
CA ARG A 477 16.83 11.85 8.50
C ARG A 477 18.13 11.38 7.87
N ASN A 478 18.90 12.32 7.32
CA ASN A 478 20.24 12.06 6.75
C ASN A 478 20.27 11.01 5.62
N VAL A 479 19.19 10.90 4.84
CA VAL A 479 19.12 9.95 3.72
C VAL A 479 19.99 10.39 2.54
N LEU A 480 20.06 11.71 2.27
CA LEU A 480 20.77 12.26 1.10
C LEU A 480 22.27 11.89 1.07
N PRO A 481 23.07 12.06 2.15
CA PRO A 481 24.47 11.64 2.13
C PRO A 481 24.67 10.16 1.79
N ILE A 482 23.72 9.31 2.19
CA ILE A 482 23.78 7.86 2.00
C ILE A 482 23.48 7.51 0.55
N PHE A 483 22.42 8.10 -0.01
CA PHE A 483 22.11 8.00 -1.44
C PHE A 483 23.25 8.53 -2.30
N SER A 484 23.85 9.67 -1.94
CA SER A 484 25.02 10.23 -2.61
C SER A 484 26.17 9.23 -2.66
N LYS A 485 26.55 8.68 -1.50
CA LYS A 485 27.63 7.69 -1.39
C LYS A 485 27.41 6.49 -2.31
N ILE A 486 26.17 6.01 -2.45
CA ILE A 486 25.85 4.83 -3.27
C ILE A 486 25.80 5.21 -4.75
N LEU A 487 25.21 6.33 -5.10
CA LEU A 487 25.17 6.84 -6.47
C LEU A 487 26.59 7.09 -7.03
N SER A 488 27.53 7.53 -6.19
CA SER A 488 28.94 7.76 -6.57
C SER A 488 29.76 6.49 -6.75
N ARG A 489 29.29 5.30 -6.32
CA ARG A 489 30.01 4.03 -6.53
C ARG A 489 29.98 3.65 -8.01
N LYS A 490 31.15 3.40 -8.60
CA LYS A 490 31.26 3.00 -10.02
C LYS A 490 30.66 1.61 -10.29
N ASP A 491 30.99 0.64 -9.44
CA ASP A 491 30.59 -0.76 -9.62
C ASP A 491 29.17 -1.08 -9.11
N GLU A 492 28.42 -0.05 -8.72
CA GLU A 492 27.09 -0.23 -8.17
C GLU A 492 26.07 -0.66 -9.24
N ASN A 493 25.10 -1.46 -8.81
CA ASN A 493 24.08 -2.01 -9.68
C ASN A 493 23.21 -0.89 -10.27
N VAL A 494 22.93 -0.99 -11.58
CA VAL A 494 22.13 0.01 -12.31
C VAL A 494 20.74 0.16 -11.71
N VAL A 495 20.09 -0.95 -11.35
CA VAL A 495 18.73 -0.96 -10.78
C VAL A 495 18.69 -0.21 -9.45
N VAL A 496 19.71 -0.40 -8.60
CA VAL A 496 19.82 0.30 -7.30
C VAL A 496 19.93 1.81 -7.53
N LYS A 497 20.80 2.25 -8.44
CA LYS A 497 20.93 3.69 -8.77
C LYS A 497 19.63 4.27 -9.35
N LEU A 498 18.95 3.55 -10.23
CA LEU A 498 17.66 3.97 -10.81
C LEU A 498 16.57 4.07 -9.73
N LYS A 499 16.51 3.12 -8.80
CA LYS A 499 15.55 3.12 -7.69
C LYS A 499 15.80 4.32 -6.75
N ILE A 500 17.06 4.65 -6.46
CA ILE A 500 17.39 5.86 -5.69
C ILE A 500 16.93 7.13 -6.43
N LEU A 501 17.20 7.25 -7.73
CA LEU A 501 16.75 8.40 -8.53
C LEU A 501 15.22 8.52 -8.60
N LYS A 502 14.50 7.38 -8.64
CA LYS A 502 13.04 7.32 -8.54
C LYS A 502 12.55 7.79 -7.16
N ALA A 503 13.18 7.34 -6.08
CA ALA A 503 12.86 7.80 -4.73
C ALA A 503 13.10 9.31 -4.57
N LEU A 504 14.22 9.84 -5.10
CA LEU A 504 14.50 11.27 -5.09
C LEU A 504 13.47 12.07 -5.89
N ARG A 505 13.00 11.52 -7.02
CA ARG A 505 11.91 12.11 -7.82
C ARG A 505 10.63 12.22 -7.01
N GLU A 506 10.18 11.12 -6.41
CA GLU A 506 8.92 11.03 -5.66
C GLU A 506 8.90 11.91 -4.41
N LEU A 507 10.07 12.18 -3.82
CA LEU A 507 10.22 13.00 -2.62
C LEU A 507 10.36 14.50 -2.91
N GLU A 508 10.62 14.89 -4.16
CA GLU A 508 10.91 16.26 -4.58
C GLU A 508 11.99 16.96 -3.72
N TYR A 509 13.04 16.23 -3.36
CA TYR A 509 14.12 16.79 -2.54
C TYR A 509 14.97 17.80 -3.32
N ALA A 510 14.62 19.08 -3.18
CA ALA A 510 15.40 20.20 -3.72
C ALA A 510 16.89 20.14 -3.30
N ASP A 511 17.18 19.74 -2.07
CA ASP A 511 18.55 19.60 -1.56
C ASP A 511 19.35 18.48 -2.26
N ALA A 512 18.68 17.61 -3.01
CA ALA A 512 19.33 16.56 -3.80
C ALA A 512 19.85 17.05 -5.15
N ILE A 513 19.53 18.28 -5.60
CA ILE A 513 19.93 18.79 -6.91
C ILE A 513 21.46 18.68 -7.15
N PRO A 514 22.35 19.12 -6.23
CA PRO A 514 23.80 18.99 -6.43
C PRO A 514 24.25 17.52 -6.54
N MET A 515 23.61 16.62 -5.80
CA MET A 515 23.87 15.18 -5.88
C MET A 515 23.47 14.63 -7.24
N ILE A 516 22.28 15.00 -7.74
CA ILE A 516 21.78 14.54 -9.04
C ILE A 516 22.67 15.10 -10.17
N MET A 517 23.15 16.33 -10.05
CA MET A 517 24.14 16.92 -10.97
C MET A 517 25.40 16.07 -11.08
N ASN A 518 25.93 15.55 -9.97
CA ASN A 518 27.09 14.65 -9.99
C ASN A 518 26.79 13.33 -10.73
N VAL A 519 25.55 12.82 -10.66
CA VAL A 519 25.14 11.59 -11.36
C VAL A 519 25.08 11.79 -12.88
N LEU A 520 24.99 13.04 -13.37
CA LEU A 520 25.03 13.33 -14.81
C LEU A 520 26.39 12.99 -15.46
N TYR A 521 27.44 12.76 -14.67
CA TYR A 521 28.73 12.28 -15.13
C TYR A 521 28.87 10.74 -15.14
N ASP A 522 27.82 9.99 -14.80
CA ASP A 522 27.89 8.52 -14.76
C ASP A 522 28.22 7.90 -16.13
N GLU A 523 29.08 6.89 -16.14
CA GLU A 523 29.54 6.22 -17.37
C GLU A 523 28.37 5.61 -18.17
N LYS A 524 27.28 5.22 -17.51
CA LYS A 524 26.15 4.52 -18.14
C LYS A 524 25.06 5.51 -18.60
N PRO A 525 24.71 5.55 -19.91
CA PRO A 525 23.70 6.46 -20.45
C PRO A 525 22.32 6.36 -19.78
N ARG A 526 21.92 5.15 -19.36
CA ARG A 526 20.62 4.91 -18.70
C ARG A 526 20.51 5.65 -17.37
N ILE A 527 21.60 5.75 -16.62
CA ILE A 527 21.63 6.46 -15.32
C ILE A 527 21.61 7.97 -15.54
N ARG A 528 22.41 8.47 -16.48
CA ARG A 528 22.41 9.90 -16.85
C ARG A 528 21.03 10.37 -17.33
N LEU A 529 20.34 9.55 -18.13
CA LEU A 529 18.99 9.84 -18.59
C LEU A 529 18.00 9.90 -17.41
N ALA A 530 18.08 8.94 -16.48
CA ALA A 530 17.25 8.94 -15.29
C ALA A 530 17.49 10.18 -14.42
N ALA A 531 18.75 10.60 -14.26
CA ALA A 531 19.08 11.82 -13.51
C ALA A 531 18.53 13.10 -14.18
N LEU A 532 18.61 13.21 -15.51
CA LEU A 532 17.97 14.32 -16.25
C LEU A 532 16.45 14.32 -16.06
N ASN A 533 15.82 13.15 -16.13
CA ASN A 533 14.38 13.00 -15.92
C ASN A 533 13.98 13.34 -14.47
N THR A 534 14.80 12.99 -13.47
CA THR A 534 14.56 13.38 -12.07
C THR A 534 14.59 14.90 -11.91
N LEU A 535 15.54 15.60 -12.53
CA LEU A 535 15.57 17.08 -12.50
C LEU A 535 14.37 17.69 -13.23
N LEU A 536 13.98 17.14 -14.38
CA LEU A 536 12.81 17.60 -15.13
C LEU A 536 11.49 17.45 -14.36
N SER A 537 11.37 16.45 -13.49
CA SER A 537 10.17 16.23 -12.68
C SER A 537 10.07 17.16 -11.46
N TYR A 538 11.10 17.95 -11.15
CA TYR A 538 11.04 18.90 -10.04
C TYR A 538 10.35 20.18 -10.51
N ASP A 539 9.02 20.26 -10.36
CA ASP A 539 8.21 21.40 -10.76
C ASP A 539 8.73 22.75 -10.24
N LYS A 540 9.31 22.76 -9.03
CA LYS A 540 9.87 23.95 -8.38
C LYS A 540 11.30 24.27 -8.81
N LEU A 541 11.95 23.45 -9.63
CA LEU A 541 13.35 23.65 -10.03
C LEU A 541 13.61 25.05 -10.60
N PRO A 542 12.83 25.59 -11.56
CA PRO A 542 13.08 26.95 -12.07
C PRO A 542 13.02 28.01 -10.97
N SER A 543 12.10 27.87 -10.02
CA SER A 543 11.96 28.79 -8.88
C SER A 543 13.08 28.68 -7.84
N ILE A 544 13.73 27.51 -7.74
CA ILE A 544 14.90 27.29 -6.87
C ILE A 544 16.14 27.91 -7.51
N LEU A 545 16.32 27.71 -8.82
CA LEU A 545 17.45 28.23 -9.58
C LEU A 545 17.43 29.77 -9.63
N SER A 546 16.26 30.39 -9.84
CA SER A 546 16.14 31.86 -9.83
C SER A 546 16.50 32.51 -8.49
N LYS A 547 16.45 31.75 -7.39
CA LYS A 547 16.88 32.20 -6.06
C LYS A 547 18.34 31.87 -5.74
N ASN A 548 18.99 31.03 -6.54
CA ASN A 548 20.37 30.57 -6.33
C ASN A 548 21.17 30.64 -7.63
N LEU A 549 21.65 31.85 -7.94
CA LEU A 549 22.43 32.18 -9.14
C LEU A 549 23.64 31.26 -9.36
N LYS A 550 24.32 30.82 -8.29
CA LYS A 550 25.46 29.92 -8.40
C LYS A 550 25.02 28.53 -8.89
N LEU A 551 23.98 27.96 -8.27
CA LEU A 551 23.45 26.66 -8.67
C LEU A 551 22.89 26.69 -10.09
N GLU A 552 22.24 27.78 -10.47
CA GLU A 552 21.79 28.03 -11.85
C GLU A 552 22.97 28.00 -12.83
N TYR A 553 24.00 28.81 -12.57
CA TYR A 553 25.18 28.89 -13.42
C TYR A 553 25.88 27.52 -13.55
N ASP A 554 26.08 26.83 -12.42
CA ASP A 554 26.73 25.52 -12.37
C ASP A 554 25.94 24.46 -13.16
N LEU A 555 24.61 24.42 -13.00
CA LEU A 555 23.75 23.47 -13.72
C LEU A 555 23.71 23.78 -15.22
N VAL A 556 23.52 25.04 -15.62
CA VAL A 556 23.46 25.41 -17.03
C VAL A 556 24.79 25.12 -17.72
N ASN A 557 25.93 25.44 -17.10
CA ASN A 557 27.24 25.14 -17.68
C ASN A 557 27.55 23.65 -17.74
N LEU A 558 27.18 22.89 -16.70
CA LEU A 558 27.25 21.43 -16.73
C LEU A 558 26.48 20.86 -17.93
N LEU A 559 25.23 21.29 -18.13
CA LEU A 559 24.40 20.83 -19.23
C LEU A 559 24.98 21.23 -20.60
N LYS A 560 25.56 22.42 -20.72
CA LYS A 560 26.28 22.87 -21.92
C LYS A 560 27.44 21.94 -22.26
N GLN A 561 28.30 21.65 -21.28
CA GLN A 561 29.45 20.75 -21.46
C GLN A 561 28.99 19.35 -21.85
N LEU A 562 28.05 18.77 -21.09
CA LEU A 562 27.51 17.44 -21.38
C LEU A 562 26.87 17.37 -22.77
N TYR A 563 26.20 18.42 -23.24
CA TYR A 563 25.60 18.46 -24.58
C TYR A 563 26.65 18.35 -25.70
N VAL A 564 27.81 19.00 -25.52
CA VAL A 564 28.91 18.99 -26.48
C VAL A 564 29.54 17.61 -26.56
N ASP A 565 29.82 17.00 -25.41
CA ASP A 565 30.51 15.71 -25.30
C ASP A 565 29.61 14.50 -25.63
N GLU A 566 28.29 14.65 -25.48
CA GLU A 566 27.35 13.56 -25.68
C GLU A 566 27.24 13.15 -27.16
N LYS A 567 27.12 11.84 -27.42
CA LYS A 567 26.86 11.29 -28.77
C LYS A 567 25.45 10.72 -28.89
N ASN A 568 24.87 10.29 -27.78
CA ASN A 568 23.53 9.73 -27.74
C ASN A 568 22.48 10.83 -27.96
N ALA A 569 21.73 10.72 -29.07
CA ALA A 569 20.67 11.66 -29.44
C ALA A 569 19.57 11.79 -28.37
N GLU A 570 19.28 10.71 -27.63
CA GLU A 570 18.28 10.73 -26.57
C GLU A 570 18.71 11.58 -25.37
N LEU A 571 19.97 11.46 -24.96
CA LEU A 571 20.54 12.29 -23.90
C LEU A 571 20.65 13.75 -24.34
N LYS A 572 21.05 14.02 -25.58
CA LYS A 572 21.02 15.39 -26.13
C LYS A 572 19.63 16.01 -26.05
N MET A 573 18.60 15.26 -26.45
CA MET A 573 17.22 15.74 -26.37
C MET A 573 16.81 15.99 -24.91
N ALA A 574 17.15 15.10 -23.98
CA ALA A 574 16.83 15.29 -22.56
C ALA A 574 17.54 16.53 -21.96
N ILE A 575 18.79 16.78 -22.34
CA ILE A 575 19.53 17.99 -21.96
C ILE A 575 18.85 19.24 -22.50
N LEU A 576 18.49 19.27 -23.79
CA LEU A 576 17.79 20.41 -24.39
C LEU A 576 16.43 20.67 -23.74
N ARG A 577 15.70 19.61 -23.37
CA ARG A 577 14.44 19.72 -22.64
C ARG A 577 14.64 20.32 -21.25
N LEU A 578 15.68 19.90 -20.53
CA LEU A 578 15.98 20.44 -19.20
C LEU A 578 16.41 21.91 -19.27
N LEU A 579 17.25 22.28 -20.24
CA LEU A 579 17.61 23.67 -20.50
C LEU A 579 16.38 24.53 -20.82
N SER A 580 15.48 24.02 -21.65
CA SER A 580 14.20 24.66 -21.94
C SER A 580 13.32 24.77 -20.69
N PHE A 581 13.21 23.72 -19.87
CA PHE A 581 12.41 23.75 -18.65
C PHE A 581 12.93 24.78 -17.64
N ILE A 582 14.26 24.94 -17.54
CA ILE A 582 14.89 25.95 -16.69
C ILE A 582 14.59 27.37 -17.22
N SER A 583 14.56 27.56 -18.55
CA SER A 583 14.14 28.82 -19.22
C SER A 583 14.90 30.08 -18.77
N THR A 584 16.14 29.95 -18.31
CA THR A 584 16.96 31.13 -17.93
C THR A 584 17.61 31.75 -19.16
N ILE A 585 18.03 33.02 -19.06
CA ILE A 585 18.67 33.73 -20.18
C ILE A 585 19.89 32.97 -20.74
N TYR A 586 20.71 32.40 -19.84
CA TYR A 586 21.88 31.61 -20.20
C TYR A 586 21.54 30.29 -20.90
N ALA A 587 20.38 29.71 -20.61
CA ALA A 587 19.88 28.51 -21.26
C ALA A 587 19.31 28.83 -22.65
N ILE A 588 18.53 29.92 -22.76
CA ILE A 588 17.97 30.38 -24.04
C ILE A 588 19.08 30.76 -25.02
N ASP A 589 20.08 31.52 -24.59
CA ASP A 589 21.22 31.91 -25.43
C ASP A 589 21.94 30.70 -26.02
N PHE A 590 22.12 29.65 -25.22
CA PHE A 590 22.72 28.41 -25.68
C PHE A 590 21.81 27.64 -26.63
N LEU A 591 20.51 27.55 -26.35
CA LEU A 591 19.56 26.92 -27.28
C LEU A 591 19.58 27.64 -28.64
N LEU A 592 19.69 28.96 -28.67
CA LEU A 592 19.84 29.75 -29.91
C LEU A 592 21.17 29.49 -30.62
N GLU A 593 22.27 29.36 -29.89
CA GLU A 593 23.57 28.97 -30.45
C GLU A 593 23.51 27.58 -31.10
N VAL A 594 22.92 26.61 -30.39
CA VAL A 594 22.73 25.24 -30.88
C VAL A 594 21.79 25.23 -32.09
N LEU A 595 20.75 26.05 -32.12
CA LEU A 595 19.85 26.18 -33.27
C LEU A 595 20.60 26.62 -34.54
N LYS A 596 21.56 27.54 -34.41
CA LYS A 596 22.37 28.02 -35.54
C LYS A 596 23.30 26.91 -36.08
N LYS A 597 23.93 26.14 -35.20
CA LYS A 597 24.93 25.11 -35.56
C LYS A 597 24.31 23.76 -35.97
N SER A 598 23.10 23.44 -35.49
CA SER A 598 22.48 22.13 -35.69
C SER A 598 21.85 21.97 -37.08
N THR A 599 21.79 20.70 -37.54
CA THR A 599 21.16 20.30 -38.81
C THR A 599 20.22 19.09 -38.60
N GLY A 600 19.39 18.79 -39.61
CA GLY A 600 18.57 17.58 -39.62
C GLY A 600 17.56 17.49 -38.46
N SER A 601 17.54 16.33 -37.79
CA SER A 601 16.63 16.02 -36.67
C SER A 601 16.97 16.81 -35.40
N LEU A 602 18.26 17.01 -35.12
CA LEU A 602 18.72 17.75 -33.94
C LEU A 602 18.20 19.19 -33.95
N LYS A 603 18.15 19.81 -35.13
CA LYS A 603 17.58 21.14 -35.30
C LYS A 603 16.08 21.19 -34.95
N ALA A 604 15.33 20.14 -35.30
CA ALA A 604 13.92 20.03 -34.92
C ALA A 604 13.75 19.90 -33.39
N ASP A 605 14.63 19.17 -32.72
CA ASP A 605 14.60 19.02 -31.26
C ASP A 605 14.83 20.35 -30.54
N VAL A 606 15.75 21.18 -31.06
CA VAL A 606 16.03 22.52 -30.51
C VAL A 606 14.88 23.50 -30.76
N ILE A 607 14.28 23.46 -31.95
CA ILE A 607 13.06 24.25 -32.27
C ILE A 607 11.95 23.90 -31.27
N PHE A 608 11.73 22.61 -31.02
CA PHE A 608 10.74 22.15 -30.06
C PHE A 608 11.06 22.63 -28.63
N ALA A 609 12.32 22.54 -28.20
CA ALA A 609 12.77 23.00 -26.88
C ALA A 609 12.58 24.52 -26.70
N LEU A 610 12.96 25.34 -27.68
CA LEU A 610 12.72 26.79 -27.64
C LEU A 610 11.23 27.12 -27.48
N GLY A 611 10.36 26.37 -28.17
CA GLY A 611 8.91 26.49 -28.01
C GLY A 611 8.38 26.21 -26.60
N ALA A 612 8.99 25.29 -25.88
CA ALA A 612 8.58 24.92 -24.53
C ALA A 612 8.98 25.95 -23.46
N CYS A 613 9.82 26.95 -23.80
CA CYS A 613 10.13 28.06 -22.91
C CYS A 613 8.95 29.05 -22.74
N ALA A 614 7.94 28.98 -23.62
CA ALA A 614 6.74 29.83 -23.59
C ALA A 614 7.01 31.35 -23.63
N ASP A 615 8.18 31.77 -24.14
CA ASP A 615 8.54 33.18 -24.31
C ASP A 615 8.02 33.71 -25.67
N PRO A 616 7.11 34.71 -25.69
CA PRO A 616 6.62 35.35 -26.91
C PRO A 616 7.72 35.90 -27.83
N SER A 617 8.89 36.26 -27.29
CA SER A 617 10.02 36.78 -28.05
C SER A 617 10.57 35.75 -29.05
N MET A 618 10.34 34.46 -28.80
CA MET A 618 10.79 33.37 -29.67
C MET A 618 9.98 33.25 -30.97
N VAL A 619 8.81 33.89 -31.06
CA VAL A 619 7.93 33.80 -32.24
C VAL A 619 8.65 34.18 -33.52
N ASN A 620 9.36 35.32 -33.53
CA ASN A 620 10.09 35.80 -34.72
C ASN A 620 11.21 34.85 -35.16
N ILE A 621 11.75 34.07 -34.23
CA ILE A 621 12.81 33.10 -34.48
C ILE A 621 12.21 31.80 -35.03
N LEU A 622 11.05 31.38 -34.53
CA LEU A 622 10.41 30.11 -34.85
C LEU A 622 9.52 30.16 -36.12
N LEU A 623 8.92 31.30 -36.42
CA LEU A 623 7.99 31.49 -37.55
C LEU A 623 8.55 31.02 -38.91
N PRO A 624 9.82 31.33 -39.29
CA PRO A 624 10.38 30.89 -40.57
C PRO A 624 10.43 29.36 -40.72
N PHE A 625 10.45 28.61 -39.61
CA PHE A 625 10.52 27.16 -39.63
C PHE A 625 9.19 26.47 -39.97
N LEU A 626 8.07 27.19 -40.07
CA LEU A 626 6.82 26.62 -40.61
C LEU A 626 6.91 26.29 -42.11
N SER A 627 7.80 26.97 -42.83
CA SER A 627 7.90 26.91 -44.30
C SER A 627 9.15 26.18 -44.81
N VAL A 628 9.97 25.60 -43.94
CA VAL A 628 11.20 24.91 -44.35
C VAL A 628 10.91 23.56 -45.01
N THR A 629 11.82 23.09 -45.86
CA THR A 629 11.67 21.81 -46.57
C THR A 629 11.67 20.60 -45.63
N ASN A 630 12.36 20.69 -44.49
CA ASN A 630 12.45 19.59 -43.53
C ASN A 630 11.14 19.44 -42.74
N LYS A 631 10.43 18.35 -43.01
CA LYS A 631 9.13 18.01 -42.41
C LYS A 631 9.14 17.95 -40.89
N LYS A 632 10.21 17.43 -40.27
CA LYS A 632 10.34 17.36 -38.80
C LYS A 632 10.50 18.75 -38.19
N GLN A 633 11.27 19.63 -38.84
CA GLN A 633 11.46 21.01 -38.40
C GLN A 633 10.15 21.80 -38.48
N ARG A 634 9.36 21.62 -39.56
CA ARG A 634 8.02 22.21 -39.67
C ARG A 634 7.09 21.76 -38.55
N ALA A 635 7.05 20.46 -38.26
CA ALA A 635 6.21 19.92 -37.19
C ALA A 635 6.64 20.45 -35.81
N ALA A 636 7.94 20.49 -35.54
CA ALA A 636 8.48 21.07 -34.31
C ALA A 636 8.13 22.55 -34.17
N ALA A 637 8.22 23.33 -35.25
CA ALA A 637 7.87 24.75 -35.27
C ALA A 637 6.37 24.97 -35.02
N ALA A 638 5.50 24.14 -35.62
CA ALA A 638 4.06 24.20 -35.37
C ALA A 638 3.72 23.92 -33.89
N ILE A 639 4.34 22.90 -33.29
CA ILE A 639 4.16 22.61 -31.85
C ILE A 639 4.70 23.75 -30.99
N ALA A 640 5.88 24.27 -31.31
CA ALA A 640 6.53 25.34 -30.56
C ALA A 640 5.69 26.63 -30.57
N LEU A 641 5.25 27.08 -31.74
CA LEU A 641 4.44 28.29 -31.89
C LEU A 641 3.06 28.14 -31.25
N GLY A 642 2.44 26.96 -31.36
CA GLY A 642 1.16 26.66 -30.72
C GLY A 642 1.20 26.68 -29.20
N LYS A 643 2.37 26.47 -28.58
CA LYS A 643 2.55 26.62 -27.12
C LYS A 643 2.76 28.07 -26.68
N ILE A 644 3.32 28.91 -27.54
CA ILE A 644 3.65 30.31 -27.23
C ILE A 644 2.48 31.27 -27.50
N SER A 645 1.57 30.95 -28.44
CA SER A 645 0.60 31.93 -28.98
C SER A 645 -0.56 31.32 -29.81
N ASN A 646 -1.61 32.12 -30.08
CA ASN A 646 -2.82 31.74 -30.84
C ASN A 646 -2.63 31.64 -32.38
N TYR A 647 -1.59 30.95 -32.87
CA TYR A 647 -1.39 30.66 -34.31
C TYR A 647 -2.23 29.46 -34.81
N ASN A 648 -3.46 29.31 -34.30
CA ASN A 648 -4.29 28.13 -34.55
C ASN A 648 -4.53 27.91 -36.05
N PHE A 649 -4.66 28.98 -36.84
CA PHE A 649 -4.91 28.89 -38.27
C PHE A 649 -3.70 28.38 -39.06
N GLU A 650 -2.50 28.91 -38.79
CA GLU A 650 -1.25 28.47 -39.42
C GLU A 650 -0.93 27.02 -39.04
N ILE A 651 -1.19 26.64 -37.79
CA ILE A 651 -1.01 25.27 -37.30
C ILE A 651 -1.99 24.33 -37.97
N ASP A 652 -3.27 24.68 -38.06
CA ASP A 652 -4.28 23.87 -38.75
C ASP A 652 -3.89 23.65 -40.22
N LYS A 653 -3.38 24.68 -40.91
CA LYS A 653 -2.84 24.53 -42.28
C LYS A 653 -1.69 23.53 -42.36
N VAL A 654 -0.75 23.57 -41.41
CA VAL A 654 0.38 22.61 -41.39
C VAL A 654 -0.11 21.19 -41.10
N VAL A 655 -1.06 21.03 -40.17
CA VAL A 655 -1.67 19.72 -39.87
C VAL A 655 -2.40 19.17 -41.10
N ASP A 656 -3.24 19.98 -41.74
CA ASP A 656 -4.00 19.57 -42.93
C ASP A 656 -3.08 19.26 -44.12
N ASN A 657 -1.98 20.01 -44.26
CA ASN A 657 -0.93 19.71 -45.23
C ASN A 657 -0.35 18.31 -45.00
N PHE A 658 0.02 17.95 -43.77
CA PHE A 658 0.52 16.61 -43.46
C PHE A 658 -0.52 15.51 -43.70
N ILE A 659 -1.78 15.75 -43.33
CA ILE A 659 -2.89 14.81 -43.54
C ILE A 659 -3.09 14.52 -45.04
N SER A 660 -2.87 15.51 -45.91
CA SER A 660 -3.12 15.40 -47.35
C SER A 660 -2.18 14.41 -48.07
N PHE A 661 -0.93 14.25 -47.62
CA PHE A 661 0.08 13.40 -48.26
C PHE A 661 -0.14 11.90 -48.02
N ARG A 662 -0.95 11.51 -47.03
CA ARG A 662 -1.36 10.12 -46.70
C ARG A 662 -0.23 9.10 -46.44
N SER A 663 1.03 9.51 -46.37
CA SER A 663 2.15 8.63 -46.02
C SER A 663 2.29 8.45 -44.51
N ASN A 664 2.84 7.30 -44.09
CA ASN A 664 2.92 6.93 -42.66
C ASN A 664 3.70 7.95 -41.81
N ASN A 665 4.80 8.50 -42.33
CA ASN A 665 5.62 9.47 -41.59
C ASN A 665 4.87 10.80 -41.37
N GLU A 666 4.16 11.29 -42.39
CA GLU A 666 3.38 12.51 -42.35
C GLU A 666 2.16 12.35 -41.45
N ASN A 667 1.50 11.19 -41.47
CA ASN A 667 0.44 10.87 -40.52
C ASN A 667 0.96 10.92 -39.08
N ILE A 668 2.15 10.34 -38.80
CA ILE A 668 2.78 10.41 -37.47
C ILE A 668 3.07 11.86 -37.07
N LEU A 669 3.63 12.68 -37.96
CA LEU A 669 3.90 14.10 -37.68
C LEU A 669 2.61 14.88 -37.40
N ALA A 670 1.54 14.65 -38.16
CA ALA A 670 0.22 15.25 -37.90
C ALA A 670 -0.31 14.85 -36.52
N LEU A 671 -0.27 13.55 -36.20
CA LEU A 671 -0.70 13.02 -34.90
C LEU A 671 0.11 13.61 -33.74
N MET A 672 1.42 13.77 -33.91
CA MET A 672 2.28 14.41 -32.90
C MET A 672 1.86 15.85 -32.62
N ILE A 673 1.64 16.66 -33.66
CA ILE A 673 1.19 18.06 -33.51
C ILE A 673 -0.17 18.11 -32.81
N ILE A 674 -1.13 17.31 -33.30
CA ILE A 674 -2.48 17.21 -32.75
C ILE A 674 -2.45 16.82 -31.26
N GLY A 675 -1.59 15.89 -30.88
CA GLY A 675 -1.47 15.39 -29.51
C GLY A 675 -0.80 16.38 -28.56
N ASP A 676 0.33 16.96 -28.96
CA ASP A 676 1.08 17.90 -28.12
C ASP A 676 0.36 19.24 -27.92
N LEU A 677 -0.44 19.66 -28.90
CA LEU A 677 -1.30 20.86 -28.81
C LEU A 677 -2.73 20.53 -28.35
N ARG A 678 -3.03 19.26 -28.07
CA ARG A 678 -4.34 18.77 -27.59
C ARG A 678 -5.53 19.22 -28.48
N MET A 679 -5.35 19.19 -29.81
CA MET A 679 -6.33 19.66 -30.81
C MET A 679 -7.57 18.76 -30.90
N ARG A 680 -8.56 19.01 -30.03
CA ARG A 680 -9.82 18.22 -29.95
C ARG A 680 -10.64 18.22 -31.24
N ASN A 681 -10.55 19.27 -32.04
CA ASN A 681 -11.23 19.38 -33.34
C ASN A 681 -10.76 18.32 -34.37
N LYS A 682 -9.59 17.69 -34.17
CA LYS A 682 -9.03 16.67 -35.08
C LYS A 682 -9.19 15.22 -34.58
N ILE A 683 -10.04 14.96 -33.57
CA ILE A 683 -10.29 13.61 -33.02
C ILE A 683 -10.72 12.60 -34.10
N SER A 684 -11.56 12.99 -35.06
CA SER A 684 -12.03 12.11 -36.14
C SER A 684 -10.88 11.56 -37.00
N TYR A 685 -9.82 12.33 -37.18
CA TYR A 685 -8.61 11.86 -37.87
C TYR A 685 -7.84 10.84 -37.01
N CYS A 686 -7.71 11.10 -35.71
CA CYS A 686 -7.06 10.17 -34.78
C CYS A 686 -7.77 8.81 -34.73
N LEU A 687 -9.10 8.81 -34.69
CA LEU A 687 -9.91 7.57 -34.74
C LEU A 687 -9.65 6.77 -36.01
N ARG A 688 -9.58 7.43 -37.17
CA ARG A 688 -9.24 6.77 -38.43
C ARG A 688 -7.83 6.18 -38.42
N MET A 689 -6.87 6.87 -37.79
CA MET A 689 -5.49 6.39 -37.70
C MET A 689 -5.30 5.25 -36.70
N LEU A 690 -6.18 5.10 -35.71
CA LEU A 690 -6.22 3.89 -34.86
C LEU A 690 -6.49 2.62 -35.67
N GLU A 691 -7.21 2.72 -36.77
CA GLU A 691 -7.53 1.60 -37.67
C GLU A 691 -6.44 1.34 -38.74
N SER A 692 -5.32 2.06 -38.67
CA SER A 692 -4.24 1.94 -39.64
C SER A 692 -3.65 0.52 -39.66
N LYS A 693 -3.26 0.05 -40.85
CA LYS A 693 -2.48 -1.19 -40.99
C LYS A 693 -1.05 -1.06 -40.44
N ASN A 694 -0.53 0.16 -40.40
CA ASN A 694 0.82 0.43 -39.89
C ASN A 694 0.81 0.55 -38.36
N SER A 695 1.60 -0.29 -37.68
CA SER A 695 1.69 -0.34 -36.21
C SER A 695 2.14 1.00 -35.60
N ASP A 696 3.12 1.67 -36.18
CA ASP A 696 3.65 2.93 -35.64
C ASP A 696 2.61 4.05 -35.73
N VAL A 697 1.84 4.11 -36.82
CA VAL A 697 0.73 5.07 -36.98
C VAL A 697 -0.36 4.81 -35.95
N ARG A 698 -0.74 3.54 -35.72
CA ARG A 698 -1.73 3.18 -34.68
C ARG A 698 -1.26 3.59 -33.30
N LEU A 699 0.00 3.32 -32.96
CA LEU A 699 0.57 3.68 -31.66
C LEU A 699 0.55 5.19 -31.43
N HIS A 700 1.00 5.97 -32.41
CA HIS A 700 0.96 7.44 -32.31
C HIS A 700 -0.48 7.95 -32.22
N ALA A 701 -1.42 7.36 -32.95
CA ALA A 701 -2.82 7.74 -32.85
C ALA A 701 -3.39 7.49 -31.44
N ALA A 702 -3.05 6.35 -30.84
CA ALA A 702 -3.45 6.01 -29.49
C ALA A 702 -2.85 6.98 -28.44
N ILE A 703 -1.55 7.26 -28.53
CA ILE A 703 -0.88 8.22 -27.65
C ILE A 703 -1.47 9.63 -27.81
N THR A 704 -1.72 10.06 -29.05
CA THR A 704 -2.33 11.36 -29.34
C THR A 704 -3.71 11.48 -28.70
N MET A 705 -4.53 10.44 -28.81
CA MET A 705 -5.84 10.40 -28.15
C MET A 705 -5.72 10.43 -26.62
N ALA A 706 -4.76 9.70 -26.04
CA ALA A 706 -4.48 9.77 -24.61
C ALA A 706 -4.05 11.18 -24.16
N LYS A 707 -3.23 11.89 -24.95
CA LYS A 707 -2.85 13.29 -24.69
C LYS A 707 -4.03 14.27 -24.74
N ILE A 708 -5.00 14.03 -25.62
CA ILE A 708 -6.22 14.85 -25.75
C ILE A 708 -7.21 14.60 -24.59
N GLY A 709 -7.03 13.52 -23.84
CA GLY A 709 -7.90 13.11 -22.74
C GLY A 709 -8.98 12.11 -23.16
N ASP A 710 -8.78 11.39 -24.26
CA ASP A 710 -9.69 10.37 -24.79
C ASP A 710 -9.23 8.95 -24.42
N ASP A 711 -10.07 8.25 -23.66
CA ASP A 711 -9.80 6.93 -23.08
C ASP A 711 -10.00 5.76 -24.06
N ARG A 712 -10.59 5.99 -25.24
CA ARG A 712 -10.79 4.95 -26.27
C ARG A 712 -9.50 4.35 -26.81
N SER A 713 -8.38 5.03 -26.57
CA SER A 713 -7.03 4.62 -26.99
C SER A 713 -6.34 3.63 -26.05
N ILE A 714 -6.83 3.48 -24.81
CA ILE A 714 -6.19 2.67 -23.76
C ILE A 714 -5.96 1.21 -24.20
N PRO A 715 -6.93 0.50 -24.82
CA PRO A 715 -6.73 -0.88 -25.30
C PRO A 715 -5.51 -1.03 -26.22
N VAL A 716 -5.35 -0.12 -27.17
CA VAL A 716 -4.24 -0.15 -28.13
C VAL A 716 -2.91 0.07 -27.39
N ILE A 717 -2.85 1.02 -26.46
CA ILE A 717 -1.64 1.29 -25.67
C ILE A 717 -1.23 0.04 -24.86
N LEU A 718 -2.17 -0.63 -24.21
CA LEU A 718 -1.92 -1.84 -23.43
C LEU A 718 -1.45 -3.01 -24.31
N GLU A 719 -2.03 -3.18 -25.49
CA GLU A 719 -1.57 -4.15 -26.48
C GLU A 719 -0.10 -3.93 -26.82
N PHE A 720 0.30 -2.68 -27.11
CA PHE A 720 1.70 -2.33 -27.43
C PHE A 720 2.66 -2.61 -26.27
N LEU A 721 2.27 -2.27 -25.04
CA LEU A 721 3.08 -2.52 -23.85
C LEU A 721 3.30 -4.02 -23.59
N LEU A 722 2.33 -4.87 -23.90
CA LEU A 722 2.38 -6.32 -23.62
C LEU A 722 3.00 -7.17 -24.74
N SER A 723 2.96 -6.71 -25.99
CA SER A 723 3.34 -7.50 -27.18
C SER A 723 4.72 -7.18 -27.74
N HIS A 724 5.35 -6.08 -27.31
CA HIS A 724 6.61 -5.61 -27.89
C HIS A 724 7.83 -5.84 -26.98
N LYS A 725 9.03 -5.75 -27.57
CA LYS A 725 10.31 -5.84 -26.86
C LYS A 725 10.45 -4.69 -25.85
N GLU A 726 11.24 -4.91 -24.81
CA GLU A 726 11.50 -3.97 -23.72
C GLU A 726 11.92 -2.57 -24.21
N SER A 727 12.71 -2.50 -25.30
CA SER A 727 13.11 -1.24 -25.91
C SER A 727 11.96 -0.43 -26.52
N THR A 728 10.93 -1.10 -27.05
CA THR A 728 9.72 -0.45 -27.56
C THR A 728 8.83 -0.03 -26.39
N VAL A 729 8.63 -0.89 -25.39
CA VAL A 729 7.87 -0.58 -24.18
C VAL A 729 8.39 0.69 -23.51
N PHE A 730 9.71 0.81 -23.38
CA PHE A 730 10.36 2.00 -22.84
C PHE A 730 10.00 3.26 -23.63
N LYS A 731 10.04 3.20 -24.97
CA LYS A 731 9.65 4.32 -25.84
C LYS A 731 8.18 4.69 -25.66
N VAL A 732 7.28 3.70 -25.55
CA VAL A 732 5.84 3.93 -25.33
C VAL A 732 5.63 4.62 -23.99
N LYS A 733 6.19 4.09 -22.90
CA LYS A 733 6.09 4.71 -21.57
C LYS A 733 6.56 6.16 -21.56
N LYS A 734 7.67 6.46 -22.25
CA LYS A 734 8.16 7.84 -22.40
C LYS A 734 7.16 8.75 -23.11
N MET A 735 6.48 8.26 -24.14
CA MET A 735 5.44 9.02 -24.84
C MET A 735 4.19 9.26 -23.98
N LEU A 736 3.99 8.43 -22.94
CA LEU A 736 2.89 8.55 -21.98
C LEU A 736 3.19 9.50 -20.81
N GLU A 737 4.42 10.00 -20.64
CA GLU A 737 4.80 10.88 -19.50
C GLU A 737 3.96 12.16 -19.42
N ASN A 738 3.47 12.68 -20.54
CA ASN A 738 2.74 13.96 -20.64
C ASN A 738 1.25 13.80 -21.01
N ILE A 739 0.62 12.68 -20.63
CA ILE A 739 -0.82 12.45 -20.87
C ILE A 739 -1.67 12.90 -19.68
N ASP A 740 -2.98 12.91 -19.89
CA ASP A 740 -3.95 13.17 -18.82
C ASP A 740 -3.77 12.18 -17.64
N VAL A 741 -3.64 12.70 -16.42
CA VAL A 741 -3.36 11.92 -15.20
C VAL A 741 -4.40 10.81 -14.97
N ARG A 742 -5.68 11.05 -15.29
CA ARG A 742 -6.74 10.04 -15.18
C ARG A 742 -6.49 8.88 -16.14
N ILE A 743 -6.02 9.17 -17.35
CA ILE A 743 -5.70 8.14 -18.36
C ILE A 743 -4.44 7.38 -17.96
N SER A 744 -3.38 8.07 -17.53
CA SER A 744 -2.16 7.42 -17.02
C SER A 744 -2.46 6.45 -15.89
N LYS A 745 -3.21 6.89 -14.85
CA LYS A 745 -3.62 6.00 -13.74
C LYS A 745 -4.46 4.81 -14.22
N ASN A 746 -5.33 5.01 -15.21
CA ASN A 746 -6.12 3.91 -15.78
C ASN A 746 -5.24 2.91 -16.54
N ILE A 747 -4.27 3.39 -17.34
CA ILE A 747 -3.30 2.55 -18.05
C ILE A 747 -2.50 1.74 -17.04
N ASP A 748 -1.91 2.38 -16.03
CA ASP A 748 -1.10 1.68 -15.03
C ASP A 748 -1.89 0.60 -14.28
N ARG A 749 -3.12 0.92 -13.85
CA ARG A 749 -4.01 -0.04 -13.19
C ARG A 749 -4.35 -1.22 -14.10
N MET A 750 -4.75 -0.96 -15.35
CA MET A 750 -5.10 -2.00 -16.31
C MET A 750 -3.88 -2.84 -16.72
N LEU A 751 -2.71 -2.21 -16.83
CA LEU A 751 -1.46 -2.87 -17.15
C LEU A 751 -1.06 -3.85 -16.03
N LYS A 752 -1.10 -3.41 -14.77
CA LYS A 752 -0.85 -4.29 -13.61
C LYS A 752 -1.81 -5.48 -13.61
N HIS A 753 -3.09 -5.26 -13.89
CA HIS A 753 -4.09 -6.32 -14.00
C HIS A 753 -3.74 -7.34 -15.10
N LEU A 754 -3.51 -6.87 -16.33
CA LEU A 754 -3.22 -7.75 -17.47
C LEU A 754 -1.88 -8.48 -17.33
N VAL A 755 -0.89 -7.83 -16.72
CA VAL A 755 0.40 -8.46 -16.43
C VAL A 755 0.22 -9.59 -15.42
N ALA A 756 -0.53 -9.38 -14.34
CA ALA A 756 -0.84 -10.44 -13.38
C ALA A 756 -1.57 -11.62 -14.03
N GLU A 757 -2.54 -11.36 -14.92
CA GLU A 757 -3.25 -12.39 -15.68
C GLU A 757 -2.30 -13.21 -16.57
N LYS A 758 -1.43 -12.56 -17.34
CA LYS A 758 -0.44 -13.23 -18.20
C LYS A 758 0.62 -14.00 -17.43
N ILE A 759 1.03 -13.48 -16.27
CA ILE A 759 1.95 -14.18 -15.37
C ILE A 759 1.31 -15.51 -14.96
N ASN A 760 0.03 -15.50 -14.56
CA ASN A 760 -0.68 -16.71 -14.18
C ASN A 760 -0.83 -17.71 -15.35
N GLU A 761 -1.12 -17.23 -16.57
CA GLU A 761 -1.18 -18.10 -17.76
C GLU A 761 0.14 -18.82 -18.02
N LEU A 762 1.27 -18.11 -17.96
CA LEU A 762 2.61 -18.64 -18.26
C LEU A 762 3.07 -19.74 -17.30
N ILE A 763 2.48 -19.75 -16.11
CA ILE A 763 2.96 -20.47 -14.94
C ILE A 763 2.17 -21.77 -14.68
N SER A 764 0.98 -21.90 -15.30
CA SER A 764 -0.04 -22.95 -15.12
C SER A 764 0.35 -24.43 -15.41
N THR A 765 1.62 -24.80 -15.30
CA THR A 765 2.13 -26.14 -15.64
C THR A 765 2.53 -27.06 -14.46
N ASP A 766 2.47 -26.68 -13.17
CA ASP A 766 2.59 -27.69 -12.09
C ASP A 766 2.08 -27.22 -10.70
N LYS A 767 0.92 -27.77 -10.31
CA LYS A 767 -0.08 -27.24 -9.35
C LYS A 767 0.29 -27.14 -7.85
N ARG A 768 1.55 -27.03 -7.43
CA ARG A 768 1.87 -27.01 -5.97
C ARG A 768 2.95 -26.04 -5.50
N LYS A 769 3.87 -25.61 -6.36
CA LYS A 769 4.88 -24.58 -6.08
C LYS A 769 5.72 -24.35 -7.33
N ILE A 770 5.84 -23.11 -7.77
CA ILE A 770 6.66 -22.79 -8.94
C ILE A 770 8.09 -22.71 -8.45
N ASP A 771 8.83 -23.76 -8.73
CA ASP A 771 10.27 -23.73 -8.61
C ASP A 771 10.79 -23.02 -9.88
N LEU A 772 11.39 -21.84 -9.73
CA LEU A 772 11.95 -21.10 -10.87
C LEU A 772 12.95 -21.95 -11.65
N ASP A 773 13.61 -22.88 -10.97
CA ASP A 773 14.56 -23.83 -11.53
C ASP A 773 13.90 -24.84 -12.50
N LYS A 774 12.57 -24.98 -12.48
CA LYS A 774 11.81 -25.86 -13.38
C LYS A 774 11.25 -25.14 -14.61
N LEU A 775 11.25 -23.81 -14.61
CA LEU A 775 10.78 -23.03 -15.76
C LEU A 775 11.85 -23.02 -16.84
N ASN A 776 11.43 -23.14 -18.11
CA ASN A 776 12.38 -23.02 -19.20
C ASN A 776 12.84 -21.55 -19.38
N ASN A 777 14.00 -21.36 -20.01
CA ASN A 777 14.57 -20.02 -20.21
C ASN A 777 13.63 -19.05 -20.93
N LYS A 778 12.73 -19.55 -21.80
CA LYS A 778 11.75 -18.72 -22.50
C LYS A 778 10.68 -18.19 -21.54
N GLN A 779 10.12 -19.05 -20.70
CA GLN A 779 9.16 -18.69 -19.65
C GLN A 779 9.79 -17.70 -18.66
N LEU A 780 11.04 -17.93 -18.24
CA LEU A 780 11.77 -17.01 -17.38
C LEU A 780 12.00 -15.64 -18.05
N LEU A 781 12.36 -15.60 -19.34
CA LEU A 781 12.50 -14.34 -20.08
C LEU A 781 11.16 -13.60 -20.26
N ASP A 782 10.06 -14.33 -20.48
CA ASP A 782 8.72 -13.75 -20.58
C ASP A 782 8.25 -13.19 -19.23
N LEU A 783 8.48 -13.91 -18.12
CA LEU A 783 8.22 -13.40 -16.76
C LEU A 783 9.06 -12.17 -16.46
N ARG A 784 10.36 -12.19 -16.79
CA ARG A 784 11.25 -11.04 -16.62
C ARG A 784 10.71 -9.82 -17.37
N ARG A 785 10.23 -10.01 -18.61
CA ARG A 785 9.63 -8.95 -19.41
C ARG A 785 8.38 -8.38 -18.73
N LEU A 786 7.48 -9.26 -18.27
CA LEU A 786 6.22 -8.88 -17.64
C LEU A 786 6.44 -8.05 -16.37
N TYR A 787 7.28 -8.52 -15.44
CA TYR A 787 7.62 -7.75 -14.24
C TYR A 787 8.36 -6.44 -14.55
N SER A 788 9.23 -6.44 -15.57
CA SER A 788 9.88 -5.22 -16.02
C SER A 788 8.92 -4.19 -16.61
N ILE A 789 7.82 -4.61 -17.24
CA ILE A 789 6.79 -3.71 -17.78
C ILE A 789 6.07 -2.96 -16.65
N ILE A 790 5.86 -3.58 -15.50
CA ILE A 790 5.21 -2.95 -14.33
C ILE A 790 6.18 -2.32 -13.34
N GLU A 791 7.49 -2.31 -13.66
CA GLU A 791 8.56 -1.75 -12.81
C GLU A 791 8.74 -2.43 -11.45
N GLU A 792 8.33 -3.69 -11.36
CA GLU A 792 8.51 -4.52 -10.17
C GLU A 792 9.88 -5.19 -10.27
N TYR A 793 10.91 -4.43 -9.88
CA TYR A 793 12.30 -4.79 -10.11
C TYR A 793 12.78 -5.94 -9.20
N ASP A 794 12.14 -6.14 -8.05
CA ASP A 794 12.48 -7.22 -7.13
C ASP A 794 12.28 -8.59 -7.79
N GLU A 795 11.15 -8.78 -8.46
CA GLU A 795 10.79 -10.01 -9.16
C GLU A 795 11.65 -10.23 -10.41
N VAL A 796 11.92 -9.16 -11.17
CA VAL A 796 12.89 -9.18 -12.29
C VAL A 796 14.23 -9.73 -11.82
N ASP A 797 14.64 -9.38 -10.62
CA ASP A 797 15.94 -9.70 -10.06
C ASP A 797 16.03 -11.13 -9.53
N VAL A 798 14.95 -11.65 -8.94
CA VAL A 798 14.85 -13.09 -8.64
C VAL A 798 14.92 -13.90 -9.93
N ILE A 799 14.19 -13.48 -10.97
CA ILE A 799 14.16 -14.17 -12.26
C ILE A 799 15.54 -14.12 -12.95
N ASN A 800 16.26 -13.00 -12.87
CA ASN A 800 17.64 -12.90 -13.37
C ASN A 800 18.57 -13.89 -12.65
N SER A 801 18.39 -14.06 -11.34
CA SER A 801 19.16 -15.03 -10.55
C SER A 801 18.90 -16.46 -11.01
N ALA A 802 17.64 -16.80 -11.31
CA ALA A 802 17.28 -18.10 -11.90
C ALA A 802 17.80 -18.28 -13.33
N LEU A 803 17.82 -17.21 -14.13
CA LEU A 803 18.43 -17.17 -15.47
C LEU A 803 19.97 -17.26 -15.42
N LYS A 804 20.59 -17.11 -14.25
CA LYS A 804 22.05 -16.98 -14.05
C LYS A 804 22.67 -15.82 -14.84
N ILE A 805 21.97 -14.69 -14.91
CA ILE A 805 22.38 -13.45 -15.63
C ILE A 805 22.66 -12.31 -14.65
#